data_AF-A0AAN6WW23-F1
#
_entry.id   AF-A0AAN6WW23-F1
#
_cell.length_a   1.000
_cell.length_b   1.000
_cell.length_c   1.000
_cell.angle_alpha   90.00
_cell.angle_beta   90.00
_cell.angle_gamma   90.00
#
_symmetry.space_group_name_H-M   'P 1'
#
loop_
_entity.id
_entity.type
_entity.pdbx_description
1 polymer ?
#
loop_
_entity_poly.entity_id
_entity_poly.type
_entity_poly.pdbx_seq_one_letter_code
_entity_poly.pdbx_strand_id
1 'polypeptide(L)'
;MSDADFEQIRKLQAERNAAAAAKKGSKTFDLANQRADSSTKAKLDEAWDTELYDGGSNGVDKFAGYHRSIPAADGDDDEEMADGDADSSRRLVGQYTATRSQIDEFARGTGVEEDDPLAGRGEKSNRITDRETDYQKRRFDRVLTPTRADPFAANRQAGAAEDGVSYREIMEGRDIEREEERVRQAIAQKMKDGPVEEHQPTLKDAADKENGDAGSTETAGRKRKKRWDIASTDTTTEAASAAAEPKKRSRWDQAPSVPAPGADGAEPKKRSRWDQAPSATPVGNVGLATPMHPTQAPIATAFGADAGRYMPLSDEELDAMLPGPEQGYKILEPPPGYAPVRAPAHKMAMQTPATGFMMQDPDTVRLSGQQVPKEIPGVGDLQFFKPEDMAYFGKLTDGSNEDDLTVEELKERKIMRLLLKVKNGTPPMRKTALRQLTDNARNFGAGPLFNQILPLLMEKTLEDQERHLLVKVIDRILYKLDDMVRPYVHKILVVIEPLLIDQDYYARVEGREIISNLSKAAGLATMISVMRPDIDHVDEYVRNTTARAFAVVASALGIPALLPFLGAVCRSKKSWQARHTGVKIVQQIPILMGCAVLPHLKQLVDCIGPNLNDEQTKVRTVTSLAIAALAEASNPYGIESFDEILNPLWTGARKQRGKGLAGFLKAVGYIIPLMDEDYANYYTAQIMEILLREFASPDEEMKKVVLKVISQCAATDGVTAGYLKEQVLDDFFKSFWVRRMALDKRNYRQVVETTVDIGQKVGVSEILERIVANLKDESEAYRKMTVETVEKIVASLGAADIGERLEERLIDGILHAFQEQTVEDIVMLNGFGSVVNALGTRCKPYLPQIVSTVLWRLNNKSATVRQQAADLVSRIAMVMKQCGEDALMGKLGIVLYEYLGEEYPEVLGSILGALRSIVTVVGISQMQPPIKDLLPRLTPILRNRHEKVQENTIDLVGRIADRGPESVNAREWMRICFELLDMLKAHKKGIRRAANNTFGFIAKAIGPQDVLATLLNNLRVQERQSRVNTAVAIGIVAETCAPFTVLPALMNEYRVPELNVQNGVLKSLSFLFEYIGEMAKDYVYAVTPLLEDALIDRDQVHRQTAASVVKHIALGVVGLGCEDAMVHLLNLLYPNLFETSPHVIDRIVEAIEAVRMAVGPGLVLNYVWAGLFHPARKVRTPYWRLYNDAYVQAADAMVPYYPNLIEEGIDRTELAIVL
;
A
#
# COMPACT_ATOMS: atom_id res chain seq x y z
N MET A 1 -66.25 42.02 27.53
CA MET A 1 -66.20 40.55 27.46
C MET A 1 -66.70 40.03 28.79
N SER A 2 -67.76 39.24 28.75
CA SER A 2 -68.40 38.63 29.92
C SER A 2 -67.49 37.55 30.54
N ASP A 3 -67.73 37.17 31.80
CA ASP A 3 -67.00 36.06 32.44
C ASP A 3 -67.14 34.74 31.64
N ALA A 4 -68.26 34.58 30.93
CA ALA A 4 -68.47 33.46 30.00
C ALA A 4 -67.52 33.52 28.79
N ASP A 5 -67.21 34.71 28.26
CA ASP A 5 -66.23 34.87 27.18
C ASP A 5 -64.81 34.56 27.67
N PHE A 6 -64.50 34.88 28.93
CA PHE A 6 -63.22 34.58 29.56
C PHE A 6 -63.04 33.07 29.82
N GLU A 7 -64.08 32.39 30.30
CA GLU A 7 -64.08 30.94 30.42
C GLU A 7 -64.00 30.25 29.07
N GLN A 8 -64.68 30.78 28.05
CA GLN A 8 -64.62 30.25 26.70
C GLN A 8 -63.23 30.41 26.08
N ILE A 9 -62.57 31.56 26.26
CA ILE A 9 -61.18 31.78 25.82
C ILE A 9 -60.24 30.85 26.58
N ARG A 10 -60.41 30.68 27.90
CA ARG A 10 -59.56 29.80 28.71
C ARG A 10 -59.73 28.33 28.31
N LYS A 11 -60.95 27.92 27.97
CA LYS A 11 -61.26 26.57 27.50
C LYS A 11 -60.68 26.33 26.11
N LEU A 12 -60.80 27.28 25.19
CA LEU A 12 -60.17 27.22 23.86
C LEU A 12 -58.64 27.24 23.94
N GLN A 13 -58.07 27.98 24.88
CA GLN A 13 -56.62 28.02 25.11
C GLN A 13 -56.10 26.73 25.75
N ALA A 14 -56.89 26.10 26.63
CA ALA A 14 -56.61 24.78 27.19
C ALA A 14 -56.72 23.68 26.13
N GLU A 15 -57.74 23.72 25.26
CA GLU A 15 -57.87 22.79 24.13
C GLU A 15 -56.74 22.97 23.11
N ARG A 16 -56.32 24.22 22.83
CA ARG A 16 -55.17 24.50 21.96
C ARG A 16 -53.85 23.97 22.55
N ASN A 17 -53.67 24.11 23.86
CA ASN A 17 -52.49 23.60 24.55
C ASN A 17 -52.51 22.06 24.66
N ALA A 18 -53.67 21.45 24.84
CA ALA A 18 -53.83 20.00 24.82
C ALA A 18 -53.59 19.40 23.42
N ALA A 19 -54.05 20.08 22.35
CA ALA A 19 -53.77 19.71 20.96
C ALA A 19 -52.27 19.86 20.62
N ALA A 20 -51.61 20.90 21.14
CA ALA A 20 -50.16 21.09 20.99
C ALA A 20 -49.33 20.06 21.79
N ALA A 21 -49.85 19.60 22.93
CA ALA A 21 -49.23 18.54 23.73
C ALA A 21 -49.44 17.14 23.12
N ALA A 22 -50.61 16.88 22.51
CA ALA A 22 -50.90 15.63 21.80
C ALA A 22 -50.11 15.50 20.48
N LYS A 23 -49.77 16.62 19.81
CA LYS A 23 -48.88 16.64 18.63
C LYS A 23 -47.38 16.47 18.99
N LYS A 24 -47.00 16.49 20.27
CA LYS A 24 -45.60 16.24 20.71
C LYS A 24 -45.47 14.87 21.36
N GLY A 25 -45.30 13.84 20.52
CA GLY A 25 -44.68 12.59 20.96
C GLY A 25 -43.27 12.85 21.52
N SER A 26 -43.09 12.50 22.79
CA SER A 26 -41.95 12.65 23.71
C SER A 26 -40.59 13.13 23.15
N LYS A 27 -40.23 14.38 23.47
CA LYS A 27 -38.84 14.82 23.69
C LYS A 27 -38.79 15.60 25.00
N THR A 28 -38.52 14.93 26.10
CA THR A 28 -38.29 15.55 27.41
C THR A 28 -36.83 16.00 27.50
N PHE A 29 -36.63 17.29 27.71
CA PHE A 29 -35.34 17.97 27.87
C PHE A 29 -35.10 18.17 29.37
N ASP A 30 -34.05 17.55 29.92
CA ASP A 30 -33.74 17.64 31.35
C ASP A 30 -32.83 18.85 31.61
N LEU A 31 -33.33 19.85 32.34
CA LEU A 31 -32.69 21.18 32.47
C LEU A 31 -31.40 21.16 33.31
N ALA A 32 -31.06 20.06 33.96
CA ALA A 32 -29.89 19.97 34.82
C ALA A 32 -28.58 19.64 34.07
N ASN A 33 -28.63 18.99 32.88
CA ASN A 33 -27.44 18.38 32.27
C ASN A 33 -27.20 18.67 30.77
N GLN A 34 -28.01 19.52 30.12
CA GLN A 34 -27.80 20.00 28.73
C GLN A 34 -27.23 18.96 27.72
N ARG A 35 -27.75 17.73 27.70
CA ARG A 35 -27.55 16.76 26.62
C ARG A 35 -28.88 16.14 26.23
N ALA A 36 -29.12 16.03 24.92
CA ALA A 36 -30.29 15.38 24.35
C ALA A 36 -29.99 13.90 24.09
N ASP A 37 -30.74 13.00 24.71
CA ASP A 37 -30.75 11.59 24.36
C ASP A 37 -31.60 11.36 23.10
N SER A 38 -31.04 10.65 22.13
CA SER A 38 -31.60 10.14 20.84
C SER A 38 -31.43 10.98 19.55
N SER A 39 -30.47 10.51 18.74
CA SER A 39 -30.46 10.34 17.26
C SER A 39 -31.33 11.27 16.39
N THR A 40 -30.69 12.24 15.73
CA THR A 40 -31.22 13.09 14.64
C THR A 40 -31.24 12.39 13.26
N LYS A 41 -31.82 11.19 13.15
CA LYS A 41 -32.09 10.57 11.83
C LYS A 41 -33.59 10.43 11.59
N ALA A 42 -34.10 11.14 10.59
CA ALA A 42 -35.49 11.06 10.13
C ALA A 42 -35.71 9.76 9.33
N LYS A 43 -36.91 9.17 9.44
CA LYS A 43 -37.35 8.06 8.57
C LYS A 43 -37.97 8.64 7.30
N LEU A 44 -37.67 8.05 6.16
CA LEU A 44 -38.00 8.56 4.81
C LEU A 44 -39.46 8.32 4.36
N ASP A 45 -40.32 7.77 5.22
CA ASP A 45 -41.62 7.22 4.80
C ASP A 45 -42.84 8.07 5.20
N GLU A 46 -42.67 9.25 5.81
CA GLU A 46 -43.79 10.13 6.22
C GLU A 46 -43.71 11.53 5.60
N ALA A 47 -44.77 11.96 4.90
CA ALA A 47 -44.91 13.30 4.33
C ALA A 47 -45.60 14.25 5.33
N TRP A 48 -45.00 15.42 5.59
CA TRP A 48 -45.47 16.38 6.62
C TRP A 48 -46.30 17.57 6.11
N ASP A 49 -46.55 17.70 4.81
CA ASP A 49 -47.26 18.87 4.24
C ASP A 49 -48.60 18.52 3.58
N THR A 50 -49.50 17.88 4.33
CA THR A 50 -50.90 17.68 3.89
C THR A 50 -51.82 18.87 4.20
N GLU A 51 -51.40 19.81 5.04
CA GLU A 51 -52.26 20.92 5.52
C GLU A 51 -52.20 22.17 4.62
N LEU A 52 -51.18 22.31 3.76
CA LEU A 52 -50.95 23.54 2.96
C LEU A 52 -51.66 23.53 1.59
N TYR A 53 -52.03 22.36 1.05
CA TYR A 53 -52.49 22.23 -0.35
C TYR A 53 -53.91 21.71 -0.55
N ASP A 54 -54.68 21.39 0.50
CA ASP A 54 -56.06 20.88 0.37
C ASP A 54 -57.13 21.98 0.57
N GLY A 55 -56.91 23.14 -0.06
CA GLY A 55 -57.81 24.28 -0.05
C GLY A 55 -58.71 24.34 -1.29
N GLY A 56 -59.60 23.37 -1.50
CA GLY A 56 -60.56 23.43 -2.61
C GLY A 56 -61.67 22.39 -2.56
N SER A 57 -62.87 22.81 -2.19
CA SER A 57 -64.07 21.98 -2.05
C SER A 57 -64.50 21.30 -3.36
N ASN A 58 -64.06 20.07 -3.59
CA ASN A 58 -64.83 19.00 -4.23
C ASN A 58 -64.05 17.70 -4.07
N GLY A 59 -64.61 16.75 -3.33
CA GLY A 59 -64.00 15.49 -2.88
C GLY A 59 -63.70 14.48 -3.98
N VAL A 60 -62.86 14.86 -4.94
CA VAL A 60 -62.15 13.96 -5.84
C VAL A 60 -60.68 14.24 -5.64
N ASP A 61 -59.98 13.28 -5.05
CA ASP A 61 -58.55 13.30 -4.79
C ASP A 61 -57.82 13.48 -6.14
N LYS A 62 -57.42 14.72 -6.42
CA LYS A 62 -56.89 15.17 -7.73
C LYS A 62 -55.61 14.42 -8.13
N PHE A 63 -55.05 13.66 -7.19
CA PHE A 63 -53.84 12.85 -7.33
C PHE A 63 -54.07 11.34 -7.12
N ALA A 64 -55.31 10.83 -7.17
CA ALA A 64 -55.63 9.40 -7.02
C ALA A 64 -55.02 8.47 -8.10
N GLY A 65 -54.23 9.00 -9.04
CA GLY A 65 -53.46 8.25 -10.03
C GLY A 65 -51.98 8.63 -10.11
N TYR A 66 -51.45 9.42 -9.16
CA TYR A 66 -50.04 9.78 -9.10
C TYR A 66 -49.31 8.96 -8.03
N HIS A 67 -48.13 8.43 -8.36
CA HIS A 67 -47.31 7.65 -7.44
C HIS A 67 -46.87 8.49 -6.23
N ARG A 68 -47.28 8.08 -5.03
CA ARG A 68 -46.94 8.73 -3.74
C ARG A 68 -45.63 8.23 -3.13
N SER A 69 -44.78 7.60 -3.93
CA SER A 69 -43.44 7.14 -3.58
C SER A 69 -42.51 7.55 -4.71
N ILE A 70 -41.45 8.29 -4.41
CA ILE A 70 -40.40 8.61 -5.39
C ILE A 70 -39.73 7.29 -5.79
N PRO A 71 -39.76 6.89 -7.08
CA PRO A 71 -38.95 5.79 -7.58
C PRO A 71 -37.50 6.29 -7.65
N ALA A 72 -36.63 5.73 -6.84
CA ALA A 72 -35.19 5.94 -6.96
C ALA A 72 -34.61 4.86 -7.89
N ALA A 73 -34.63 5.12 -9.21
CA ALA A 73 -33.65 4.64 -10.20
C ALA A 73 -34.09 5.06 -11.63
N ASP A 74 -33.19 5.79 -12.30
CA ASP A 74 -33.00 6.07 -13.74
C ASP A 74 -34.13 6.77 -14.52
N GLY A 75 -33.92 7.83 -15.31
CA GLY A 75 -32.74 8.60 -15.72
C GLY A 75 -33.17 9.59 -16.83
N ASP A 76 -32.56 10.79 -16.91
CA ASP A 76 -31.79 11.26 -18.07
C ASP A 76 -31.39 12.75 -17.94
N ASP A 77 -30.21 12.99 -18.50
CA ASP A 77 -29.54 14.24 -18.88
C ASP A 77 -28.75 15.02 -17.81
N ASP A 78 -27.42 15.02 -18.03
CA ASP A 78 -26.33 15.79 -17.41
C ASP A 78 -25.64 15.21 -16.14
N GLU A 79 -24.84 14.16 -16.32
CA GLU A 79 -23.80 13.75 -15.34
C GLU A 79 -22.41 13.58 -16.00
N GLU A 80 -21.77 14.72 -16.31
CA GLU A 80 -20.32 14.82 -16.20
C GLU A 80 -20.01 15.47 -14.84
N MET A 81 -19.23 14.76 -14.00
CA MET A 81 -18.55 15.26 -12.79
C MET A 81 -19.33 15.30 -11.46
N ALA A 82 -19.75 14.15 -10.92
CA ALA A 82 -19.97 14.02 -9.47
C ALA A 82 -20.03 12.55 -9.02
N ASP A 83 -18.88 11.87 -8.92
CA ASP A 83 -18.82 10.69 -8.03
C ASP A 83 -17.46 10.63 -7.33
N GLY A 84 -17.45 11.25 -6.16
CA GLY A 84 -16.26 11.47 -5.36
C GLY A 84 -16.62 11.93 -3.96
N ASP A 85 -17.39 11.13 -3.21
CA ASP A 85 -17.24 11.03 -1.76
C ASP A 85 -18.15 9.95 -1.15
N ALA A 86 -17.73 8.70 -1.28
CA ALA A 86 -17.90 7.69 -0.23
C ALA A 86 -16.72 6.72 -0.32
N ASP A 87 -15.90 6.71 0.73
CA ASP A 87 -14.79 5.77 1.00
C ASP A 87 -13.36 6.10 0.47
N SER A 88 -12.99 7.39 0.42
CA SER A 88 -11.61 7.82 0.13
C SER A 88 -10.64 7.85 1.34
N SER A 89 -10.82 6.97 2.32
CA SER A 89 -9.83 6.75 3.40
C SER A 89 -8.65 5.89 2.92
N ARG A 90 -7.83 6.43 2.01
CA ARG A 90 -6.52 5.84 1.62
C ARG A 90 -5.57 5.81 2.83
N ARG A 91 -5.50 4.66 3.50
CA ARG A 91 -4.42 4.31 4.45
C ARG A 91 -3.12 4.07 3.68
N LEU A 92 -2.30 5.10 3.52
CA LEU A 92 -0.94 5.06 2.97
C LEU A 92 0.11 4.50 3.97
N VAL A 93 -0.17 3.40 4.68
CA VAL A 93 0.81 2.77 5.62
C VAL A 93 1.22 1.35 5.19
N GLY A 94 0.72 0.85 4.06
CA GLY A 94 1.08 -0.49 3.56
C GLY A 94 2.21 -0.54 2.53
N GLN A 95 2.99 0.54 2.32
CA GLN A 95 3.86 0.67 1.14
C GLN A 95 5.36 0.38 1.37
N TYR A 96 5.78 -0.11 2.54
CA TYR A 96 7.20 -0.40 2.82
C TYR A 96 7.51 -1.77 3.45
N THR A 97 6.53 -2.67 3.54
CA THR A 97 6.78 -4.07 3.90
C THR A 97 6.19 -4.97 2.84
N ALA A 98 7.01 -5.90 2.32
CA ALA A 98 6.56 -6.91 1.38
C ALA A 98 5.30 -7.60 1.93
N THR A 99 4.29 -7.75 1.09
CA THR A 99 3.05 -8.44 1.46
C THR A 99 3.38 -9.86 1.92
N ARG A 100 2.61 -10.42 2.86
CA ARG A 100 2.82 -11.80 3.33
C ARG A 100 2.74 -12.82 2.17
N SER A 101 2.01 -12.50 1.11
CA SER A 101 2.02 -13.22 -0.16
C SER A 101 3.36 -13.16 -0.88
N GLN A 102 4.02 -12.01 -0.94
CA GLN A 102 5.36 -11.88 -1.52
C GLN A 102 6.40 -12.61 -0.66
N ILE A 103 6.32 -12.52 0.67
CA ILE A 103 7.23 -13.23 1.58
C ILE A 103 7.04 -14.76 1.48
N ASP A 104 5.80 -15.24 1.38
CA ASP A 104 5.49 -16.66 1.21
C ASP A 104 5.87 -17.19 -0.19
N GLU A 105 5.80 -16.35 -1.22
CA GLU A 105 6.24 -16.65 -2.59
C GLU A 105 7.77 -16.70 -2.70
N PHE A 106 8.48 -15.82 -1.98
CA PHE A 106 9.95 -15.91 -1.84
C PHE A 106 10.40 -17.11 -1.00
N ALA A 107 9.61 -17.55 -0.01
CA ALA A 107 9.93 -18.72 0.82
C ALA A 107 9.68 -20.07 0.10
N ARG A 108 8.64 -20.12 -0.75
CA ARG A 108 8.25 -21.31 -1.52
C ARG A 108 8.81 -21.22 -2.94
N GLY A 109 10.09 -21.53 -3.08
CA GLY A 109 10.78 -21.63 -4.38
C GLY A 109 10.22 -22.75 -5.27
N THR A 110 8.99 -22.59 -5.75
CA THR A 110 8.28 -23.51 -6.64
C THR A 110 7.58 -22.67 -7.70
N GLY A 111 8.28 -22.43 -8.79
CA GLY A 111 7.72 -21.70 -9.93
C GLY A 111 8.67 -21.73 -11.11
N VAL A 112 8.95 -22.93 -11.63
CA VAL A 112 8.85 -23.35 -13.05
C VAL A 112 9.22 -24.85 -13.10
N GLU A 113 8.24 -25.73 -13.32
CA GLU A 113 8.47 -27.01 -14.00
C GLU A 113 7.90 -26.85 -15.41
N GLU A 114 8.78 -26.62 -16.38
CA GLU A 114 8.62 -26.97 -17.80
C GLU A 114 10.01 -26.96 -18.44
N ASP A 115 10.29 -28.01 -19.21
CA ASP A 115 11.60 -28.59 -19.50
C ASP A 115 12.63 -27.69 -20.22
N ASP A 116 13.83 -27.52 -19.63
CA ASP A 116 15.07 -27.15 -20.33
C ASP A 116 16.19 -28.16 -19.99
N PRO A 117 16.46 -29.15 -20.85
CA PRO A 117 17.46 -30.19 -20.62
C PRO A 117 18.92 -29.69 -20.66
N LEU A 118 19.20 -28.39 -20.80
CA LEU A 118 20.55 -27.80 -20.67
C LEU A 118 20.78 -27.00 -19.37
N ALA A 119 19.82 -26.92 -18.45
CA ALA A 119 19.94 -26.15 -17.21
C ALA A 119 20.72 -26.88 -16.09
N GLY A 120 21.93 -27.34 -16.38
CA GLY A 120 22.84 -27.95 -15.41
C GLY A 120 23.67 -26.92 -14.63
N ARG A 121 23.04 -25.95 -13.94
CA ARG A 121 23.62 -25.11 -12.87
C ARG A 121 22.52 -24.17 -12.35
N GLY A 122 22.26 -24.19 -11.03
CA GLY A 122 21.16 -23.51 -10.33
C GLY A 122 21.13 -21.98 -10.36
N GLU A 123 21.50 -21.34 -11.46
CA GLU A 123 21.54 -19.88 -11.63
C GLU A 123 20.13 -19.23 -11.60
N LYS A 124 19.07 -20.02 -11.79
CA LYS A 124 17.67 -19.55 -11.76
C LYS A 124 16.90 -19.86 -10.45
N SER A 125 17.53 -20.43 -9.43
CA SER A 125 16.85 -20.69 -8.12
C SER A 125 16.75 -19.41 -7.30
N ASN A 126 15.59 -19.06 -6.73
CA ASN A 126 15.43 -17.90 -5.83
C ASN A 126 16.01 -18.11 -4.41
N ARG A 127 16.51 -19.31 -4.10
CA ARG A 127 17.19 -19.58 -2.83
C ARG A 127 18.69 -19.31 -2.97
N ILE A 128 19.21 -18.45 -2.10
CA ILE A 128 20.64 -18.08 -2.06
C ILE A 128 21.52 -19.33 -1.94
N THR A 129 21.07 -20.34 -1.17
CA THR A 129 21.77 -21.61 -1.00
C THR A 129 22.05 -22.34 -2.30
N ASP A 130 21.19 -22.21 -3.31
CA ASP A 130 21.33 -22.96 -4.56
C ASP A 130 22.24 -22.23 -5.56
N ARG A 131 22.35 -20.91 -5.43
CA ARG A 131 23.27 -20.03 -6.18
C ARG A 131 24.68 -19.98 -5.58
N GLU A 132 24.85 -20.48 -4.36
CA GLU A 132 26.15 -20.54 -3.71
C GLU A 132 27.06 -21.58 -4.39
N THR A 133 28.29 -21.15 -4.71
CA THR A 133 29.35 -22.04 -5.19
C THR A 133 29.64 -23.14 -4.18
N ASP A 134 30.14 -24.30 -4.61
CA ASP A 134 30.48 -25.40 -3.69
C ASP A 134 31.48 -24.97 -2.59
N TYR A 135 32.31 -23.96 -2.86
CA TYR A 135 33.19 -23.35 -1.86
C TYR A 135 32.42 -22.59 -0.76
N GLN A 136 31.33 -21.91 -1.13
CA GLN A 136 30.45 -21.19 -0.20
C GLN A 136 29.58 -22.17 0.59
N LYS A 137 29.06 -23.23 -0.04
CA LYS A 137 28.26 -24.28 0.63
C LYS A 137 29.02 -25.02 1.73
N ARG A 138 30.35 -25.15 1.62
CA ARG A 138 31.24 -25.69 2.69
C ARG A 138 31.12 -24.96 4.03
N ARG A 139 30.51 -23.77 4.10
CA ARG A 139 30.24 -23.07 5.37
C ARG A 139 29.12 -23.72 6.19
N PHE A 140 28.17 -24.40 5.54
CA PHE A 140 27.08 -25.12 6.21
C PHE A 140 27.54 -26.51 6.69
N ASP A 141 28.48 -27.12 5.97
CA ASP A 141 29.11 -28.39 6.37
C ASP A 141 30.22 -28.22 7.43
N ARG A 142 30.61 -26.98 7.75
CA ARG A 142 31.48 -26.70 8.89
C ARG A 142 30.70 -26.87 10.18
N VAL A 143 30.81 -28.05 10.77
CA VAL A 143 30.47 -28.28 12.19
C VAL A 143 31.23 -27.22 13.02
N LEU A 144 30.50 -26.34 13.71
CA LEU A 144 31.09 -25.50 14.76
C LEU A 144 31.82 -26.44 15.70
N THR A 145 33.13 -26.19 15.88
CA THR A 145 34.08 -27.04 16.61
C THR A 145 33.42 -27.87 17.72
N PRO A 146 33.56 -29.21 17.76
CA PRO A 146 33.10 -29.98 18.90
C PRO A 146 33.74 -29.43 20.18
N THR A 147 32.96 -29.34 21.26
CA THR A 147 33.36 -28.79 22.55
C THR A 147 34.66 -29.40 23.02
N ARG A 148 35.70 -28.57 23.15
CA ARG A 148 37.02 -28.98 23.63
C ARG A 148 36.95 -29.32 25.12
N ALA A 149 37.56 -30.42 25.55
CA ALA A 149 37.81 -30.66 26.96
C ALA A 149 38.90 -29.69 27.44
N ASP A 150 38.55 -28.80 28.38
CA ASP A 150 39.50 -27.88 29.03
C ASP A 150 40.19 -28.60 30.22
N PRO A 151 41.51 -28.85 30.19
CA PRO A 151 42.21 -29.60 31.24
C PRO A 151 42.42 -28.85 32.57
N PHE A 152 42.02 -27.57 32.68
CA PHE A 152 42.36 -26.73 33.84
C PHE A 152 41.16 -26.07 34.56
N ALA A 153 39.92 -26.39 34.21
CA ALA A 153 38.75 -25.85 34.89
C ALA A 153 38.42 -26.61 36.19
N ALA A 154 38.86 -26.08 37.34
CA ALA A 154 38.70 -26.70 38.65
C ALA A 154 37.30 -26.54 39.31
N ASN A 155 36.23 -26.22 38.57
CA ASN A 155 34.89 -26.18 39.15
C ASN A 155 33.80 -26.63 38.16
N ARG A 156 33.12 -27.71 38.51
CA ARG A 156 32.05 -28.35 37.71
C ARG A 156 30.70 -27.73 38.05
N GLN A 157 30.03 -27.11 37.07
CA GLN A 157 28.59 -26.84 37.12
C GLN A 157 27.94 -27.39 35.83
N ALA A 158 26.76 -28.00 36.00
CA ALA A 158 26.13 -28.99 35.12
C ALA A 158 25.93 -28.57 33.65
N GLY A 159 26.39 -29.41 32.70
CA GLY A 159 25.95 -29.36 31.29
C GLY A 159 26.93 -29.81 30.20
N ALA A 160 28.19 -30.16 30.49
CA ALA A 160 29.15 -30.60 29.46
C ALA A 160 29.20 -32.13 29.35
N ALA A 161 29.02 -32.65 28.13
CA ALA A 161 29.14 -34.07 27.81
C ALA A 161 30.54 -34.62 28.14
N GLU A 162 30.60 -35.86 28.64
CA GLU A 162 31.81 -36.50 29.18
C GLU A 162 32.87 -36.90 28.14
N ASP A 163 32.59 -36.79 26.84
CA ASP A 163 33.47 -37.27 25.75
C ASP A 163 33.83 -36.15 24.75
N GLY A 164 34.89 -35.39 25.03
CA GLY A 164 35.47 -34.41 24.10
C GLY A 164 36.67 -34.97 23.33
N VAL A 165 36.68 -34.83 21.99
CA VAL A 165 37.74 -35.33 21.09
C VAL A 165 39.05 -34.55 21.28
N SER A 166 40.19 -35.27 21.33
CA SER A 166 41.51 -34.67 21.59
C SER A 166 42.02 -33.85 20.39
N TYR A 167 42.80 -32.80 20.66
CA TYR A 167 43.44 -31.97 19.61
C TYR A 167 44.25 -32.80 18.60
N ARG A 168 44.83 -33.92 19.05
CA ARG A 168 45.59 -34.83 18.20
C ARG A 168 44.72 -35.57 17.19
N GLU A 169 43.54 -36.04 17.60
CA GLU A 169 42.58 -36.74 16.73
C GLU A 169 41.95 -35.78 15.73
N ILE A 170 41.75 -34.52 16.12
CA ILE A 170 41.28 -33.46 15.21
C ILE A 170 42.32 -33.16 14.12
N MET A 171 43.61 -33.17 14.45
CA MET A 171 44.68 -32.99 13.45
C MET A 171 44.81 -34.20 12.51
N GLU A 172 44.73 -35.42 13.04
CA GLU A 172 44.73 -36.65 12.23
C GLU A 172 43.52 -36.69 11.28
N GLY A 173 42.32 -36.31 11.75
CA GLY A 173 41.13 -36.21 10.88
C GLY A 173 41.27 -35.15 9.78
N ARG A 174 41.90 -34.02 10.08
CA ARG A 174 42.14 -32.94 9.11
C ARG A 174 43.18 -33.31 8.04
N ASP A 175 44.16 -34.12 8.41
CA ASP A 175 45.16 -34.62 7.48
C ASP A 175 44.59 -35.72 6.57
N ILE A 176 43.71 -36.59 7.10
CA ILE A 176 42.96 -37.57 6.30
C ILE A 176 42.04 -36.87 5.29
N GLU A 177 41.29 -35.85 5.70
CA GLU A 177 40.39 -35.09 4.82
C GLU A 177 41.17 -34.39 3.68
N ARG A 178 42.39 -33.90 3.97
CA ARG A 178 43.29 -33.31 2.97
C ARG A 178 43.84 -34.36 1.99
N GLU A 179 44.14 -35.57 2.46
CA GLU A 179 44.54 -36.68 1.59
C GLU A 179 43.39 -37.15 0.70
N GLU A 180 42.17 -37.23 1.24
CA GLU A 180 40.98 -37.58 0.48
C GLU A 180 40.67 -36.57 -0.64
N GLU A 181 40.74 -35.25 -0.36
CA GLU A 181 40.58 -34.22 -1.38
C GLU A 181 41.65 -34.32 -2.48
N ARG A 182 42.91 -34.60 -2.10
CA ARG A 182 44.01 -34.78 -3.06
C ARG A 182 43.79 -36.01 -3.95
N VAL A 183 43.35 -37.13 -3.37
CA VAL A 183 43.04 -38.37 -4.12
C VAL A 183 41.86 -38.14 -5.05
N ARG A 184 40.82 -37.43 -4.61
CA ARG A 184 39.65 -37.10 -5.42
C ARG A 184 40.00 -36.19 -6.61
N GLN A 185 40.90 -35.22 -6.40
CA GLN A 185 41.45 -34.40 -7.48
C GLN A 185 42.31 -35.22 -8.46
N ALA A 186 43.12 -36.16 -7.95
CA ALA A 186 43.92 -37.04 -8.79
C ALA A 186 43.05 -38.00 -9.62
N ILE A 187 41.94 -38.49 -9.07
CA ILE A 187 40.95 -39.30 -9.79
C ILE A 187 40.23 -38.45 -10.84
N ALA A 188 39.84 -37.21 -10.52
CA ALA A 188 39.20 -36.29 -11.46
C ALA A 188 40.14 -35.86 -12.60
N GLN A 189 41.45 -35.68 -12.32
CA GLN A 189 42.47 -35.45 -13.34
C GLN A 189 42.67 -36.69 -14.21
N LYS A 190 42.75 -37.89 -13.61
CA LYS A 190 42.81 -39.15 -14.38
C LYS A 190 41.56 -39.41 -15.23
N MET A 191 40.39 -38.96 -14.79
CA MET A 191 39.16 -39.02 -15.60
C MET A 191 39.11 -37.95 -16.70
N LYS A 192 39.72 -36.78 -16.49
CA LYS A 192 39.83 -35.72 -17.52
C LYS A 192 40.86 -36.03 -18.60
N ASP A 193 41.93 -36.75 -18.25
CA ASP A 193 43.03 -37.05 -19.17
C ASP A 193 42.79 -38.29 -20.05
N GLY A 194 41.64 -38.97 -19.92
CA GLY A 194 41.14 -40.01 -20.83
C GLY A 194 41.98 -41.31 -20.88
N PRO A 195 41.37 -42.51 -20.98
CA PRO A 195 42.12 -43.71 -21.31
C PRO A 195 42.21 -43.89 -22.83
N VAL A 196 43.46 -43.96 -23.31
CA VAL A 196 43.87 -44.58 -24.57
C VAL A 196 43.44 -46.06 -24.57
N GLU A 197 43.00 -46.56 -25.72
CA GLU A 197 42.54 -47.95 -25.95
C GLU A 197 43.56 -49.01 -25.51
N GLU A 198 43.11 -50.05 -24.80
CA GLU A 198 43.21 -51.43 -25.31
C GLU A 198 42.39 -52.45 -24.48
N HIS A 199 41.65 -53.26 -25.25
CA HIS A 199 41.19 -54.63 -25.04
C HIS A 199 40.14 -55.02 -23.98
N GLN A 200 38.95 -55.36 -24.48
CA GLN A 200 37.98 -56.26 -23.84
C GLN A 200 38.57 -57.67 -23.64
N PRO A 201 38.25 -58.30 -22.51
CA PRO A 201 37.97 -59.73 -22.46
C PRO A 201 36.50 -59.96 -22.10
N THR A 202 35.80 -60.52 -23.08
CA THR A 202 34.48 -61.16 -23.04
C THR A 202 34.43 -62.34 -22.07
N LEU A 203 33.32 -62.52 -21.33
CA LEU A 203 32.68 -63.80 -20.91
C LEU A 203 31.64 -63.44 -19.81
N LYS A 204 30.34 -63.42 -20.10
CA LYS A 204 29.35 -64.51 -20.17
C LYS A 204 28.74 -64.92 -18.83
N ASP A 205 27.41 -65.07 -18.90
CA ASP A 205 26.52 -65.94 -18.12
C ASP A 205 26.26 -65.52 -16.66
N ALA A 206 25.06 -65.01 -16.35
CA ALA A 206 23.79 -65.72 -16.18
C ALA A 206 23.56 -66.16 -14.73
N ALA A 207 22.46 -65.64 -14.19
CA ALA A 207 21.51 -66.27 -13.27
C ALA A 207 22.00 -66.93 -11.97
N ASP A 208 21.31 -66.46 -10.92
CA ASP A 208 20.65 -67.28 -9.91
C ASP A 208 21.41 -67.78 -8.67
N LYS A 209 20.73 -67.51 -7.55
CA LYS A 209 20.49 -68.40 -6.41
C LYS A 209 21.66 -68.65 -5.48
N GLU A 210 21.48 -68.85 -4.19
CA GLU A 210 20.39 -68.78 -3.20
C GLU A 210 21.11 -69.14 -1.90
N ASN A 211 20.55 -68.73 -0.76
CA ASN A 211 20.87 -69.22 0.58
C ASN A 211 22.28 -68.88 1.10
N GLY A 212 22.48 -68.72 2.39
CA GLY A 212 21.64 -68.88 3.57
C GLY A 212 22.51 -68.35 4.70
N ASP A 213 21.97 -67.52 5.56
CA ASP A 213 21.58 -67.91 6.92
C ASP A 213 22.76 -68.13 7.88
N ALA A 214 22.52 -67.77 9.14
CA ALA A 214 23.43 -67.69 10.28
C ALA A 214 24.46 -66.55 10.22
N GLY A 215 24.49 -65.59 11.14
CA GLY A 215 24.11 -65.69 12.55
C GLY A 215 25.37 -65.62 13.41
N SER A 216 25.43 -64.54 14.18
CA SER A 216 25.96 -64.50 15.56
C SER A 216 27.45 -64.18 15.82
N THR A 217 27.58 -63.19 16.70
CA THR A 217 28.50 -63.08 17.86
C THR A 217 29.97 -62.67 17.67
N GLU A 218 30.19 -61.39 18.01
CA GLU A 218 31.05 -60.93 19.12
C GLU A 218 32.56 -61.22 19.18
N THR A 219 33.28 -60.10 19.17
CA THR A 219 34.35 -59.69 20.12
C THR A 219 35.82 -60.08 19.90
N ALA A 220 36.61 -58.99 19.93
CA ALA A 220 37.94 -58.84 20.55
C ALA A 220 39.21 -59.25 19.76
N GLY A 221 39.71 -58.30 18.96
CA GLY A 221 41.02 -57.63 19.11
C GLY A 221 42.33 -58.43 19.21
N ARG A 222 43.28 -58.15 18.30
CA ARG A 222 44.71 -57.86 18.62
C ARG A 222 45.59 -57.49 17.41
N LYS A 223 46.38 -56.44 17.63
CA LYS A 223 47.64 -55.93 17.01
C LYS A 223 48.42 -56.82 16.02
N ARG A 224 48.95 -56.17 14.96
CA ARG A 224 50.18 -56.56 14.20
C ARG A 224 50.93 -55.27 13.78
N LYS A 225 52.14 -54.99 14.29
CA LYS A 225 53.51 -55.42 13.91
C LYS A 225 54.04 -54.82 12.60
N LYS A 226 55.25 -54.28 12.71
CA LYS A 226 56.03 -53.42 11.81
C LYS A 226 57.14 -54.23 11.11
N ARG A 227 57.61 -53.71 9.95
CA ARG A 227 59.00 -53.78 9.42
C ARG A 227 59.36 -55.09 8.67
N TRP A 228 60.05 -55.12 7.53
CA TRP A 228 61.36 -54.57 7.07
C TRP A 228 61.40 -54.61 5.51
N ASP A 229 61.92 -53.61 4.77
CA ASP A 229 63.35 -53.32 4.43
C ASP A 229 63.96 -54.41 3.48
N ILE A 230 64.75 -54.21 2.41
CA ILE A 230 65.91 -53.30 2.12
C ILE A 230 66.43 -53.53 0.68
N ALA A 231 67.20 -52.55 0.14
CA ALA A 231 68.47 -52.64 -0.65
C ALA A 231 68.54 -51.57 -1.78
N SER A 232 69.31 -50.46 -1.66
CA SER A 232 70.74 -50.22 -2.05
C SER A 232 71.02 -50.26 -3.58
N THR A 233 71.90 -49.50 -4.25
CA THR A 233 72.78 -48.32 -4.08
C THR A 233 73.30 -47.94 -5.49
N ASP A 234 73.60 -46.66 -5.73
CA ASP A 234 74.51 -45.97 -6.68
C ASP A 234 75.05 -46.64 -7.97
N THR A 235 75.09 -45.92 -9.11
CA THR A 235 76.32 -45.37 -9.78
C THR A 235 76.07 -44.82 -11.22
N THR A 236 76.53 -43.56 -11.47
CA THR A 236 77.27 -42.96 -12.64
C THR A 236 76.89 -43.31 -14.12
N THR A 237 76.97 -42.49 -15.19
CA THR A 237 77.53 -41.15 -15.54
C THR A 237 77.16 -40.77 -17.00
N GLU A 238 77.22 -39.47 -17.32
CA GLU A 238 77.60 -38.81 -18.61
C GLU A 238 76.59 -38.47 -19.76
N ALA A 239 76.42 -37.13 -19.92
CA ALA A 239 76.67 -36.29 -21.11
C ALA A 239 75.56 -35.94 -22.17
N ALA A 240 75.44 -34.61 -22.35
CA ALA A 240 75.12 -33.81 -23.55
C ALA A 240 73.67 -33.35 -23.89
N SER A 241 73.46 -32.04 -23.67
CA SER A 241 72.73 -31.02 -24.46
C SER A 241 71.29 -31.25 -24.97
N ALA A 242 70.32 -30.50 -24.43
CA ALA A 242 69.74 -29.27 -25.02
C ALA A 242 68.32 -28.94 -24.49
N ALA A 243 68.10 -27.63 -24.26
CA ALA A 243 66.83 -26.88 -24.18
C ALA A 243 65.90 -26.94 -22.92
N ALA A 244 65.69 -25.72 -22.39
CA ALA A 244 64.50 -25.15 -21.73
C ALA A 244 64.28 -25.28 -20.19
N GLU A 245 64.42 -24.10 -19.54
CA GLU A 245 63.77 -23.55 -18.33
C GLU A 245 63.96 -24.16 -16.92
N PRO A 246 64.40 -23.35 -15.92
CA PRO A 246 64.25 -23.71 -14.51
C PRO A 246 63.36 -22.75 -13.69
N LYS A 247 62.32 -23.37 -13.14
CA LYS A 247 61.62 -23.02 -11.89
C LYS A 247 62.60 -22.71 -10.75
N LYS A 248 62.26 -21.78 -9.85
CA LYS A 248 62.86 -21.71 -8.50
C LYS A 248 61.82 -21.85 -7.40
N ARG A 249 62.23 -22.66 -6.43
CA ARG A 249 61.49 -23.32 -5.36
C ARG A 249 61.40 -22.44 -4.11
N SER A 250 60.33 -22.69 -3.36
CA SER A 250 59.94 -22.12 -2.07
C SER A 250 60.98 -22.37 -0.96
N ARG A 251 61.26 -21.31 -0.19
CA ARG A 251 62.22 -21.22 0.93
C ARG A 251 61.42 -21.08 2.24
N TRP A 252 60.96 -22.20 2.79
CA TRP A 252 60.22 -22.26 4.06
C TRP A 252 60.96 -22.99 5.19
N ASP A 253 62.24 -23.31 5.01
CA ASP A 253 63.08 -23.89 6.08
C ASP A 253 64.28 -22.98 6.37
N GLN A 254 64.16 -22.12 7.40
CA GLN A 254 65.21 -21.87 8.42
C GLN A 254 64.78 -20.78 9.43
N ALA A 255 65.01 -21.08 10.71
CA ALA A 255 64.59 -20.38 11.92
C ALA A 255 65.36 -19.07 12.22
N PRO A 256 64.82 -18.14 13.05
CA PRO A 256 65.39 -16.81 13.27
C PRO A 256 66.39 -16.77 14.45
N SER A 257 67.46 -15.98 14.30
CA SER A 257 68.30 -15.50 15.40
C SER A 257 68.43 -13.97 15.35
N VAL A 258 68.32 -13.35 16.52
CA VAL A 258 68.41 -11.90 16.86
C VAL A 258 69.88 -11.64 17.28
N PRO A 259 70.60 -10.49 17.02
CA PRO A 259 70.22 -9.15 17.52
C PRO A 259 70.80 -7.85 16.85
N ALA A 260 70.09 -6.73 17.11
CA ALA A 260 70.60 -5.37 17.43
C ALA A 260 71.39 -4.54 16.35
N PRO A 261 71.75 -3.26 16.61
CA PRO A 261 71.08 -2.10 16.02
C PRO A 261 72.00 -1.17 15.19
N GLY A 262 71.44 -0.53 14.16
CA GLY A 262 72.04 0.62 13.48
C GLY A 262 72.70 0.30 12.14
N ALA A 263 72.03 0.66 11.04
CA ALA A 263 72.60 1.19 9.79
C ALA A 263 71.49 1.32 8.74
N ASP A 264 71.57 2.41 7.99
CA ASP A 264 70.64 2.93 7.01
C ASP A 264 70.30 2.02 5.83
N GLY A 265 69.11 2.20 5.26
CA GLY A 265 68.88 1.95 3.84
C GLY A 265 67.56 1.26 3.44
N ALA A 266 66.64 2.07 2.89
CA ALA A 266 65.71 1.76 1.79
C ALA A 266 64.40 0.97 2.04
N GLU A 267 63.30 1.68 1.71
CA GLU A 267 61.98 1.26 1.18
C GLU A 267 60.99 0.45 2.05
N PRO A 268 59.87 1.07 2.51
CA PRO A 268 58.76 0.32 3.11
C PRO A 268 57.74 -0.14 2.05
N LYS A 269 57.69 -1.46 1.82
CA LYS A 269 56.58 -2.16 1.17
C LYS A 269 55.35 -2.22 2.09
N LYS A 270 54.19 -2.02 1.47
CA LYS A 270 52.83 -1.94 2.04
C LYS A 270 52.48 -3.16 2.90
N ARG A 271 52.01 -2.92 4.13
CA ARG A 271 51.44 -3.94 5.05
C ARG A 271 49.94 -4.09 4.81
N SER A 272 49.50 -5.35 4.75
CA SER A 272 48.12 -5.78 4.58
C SER A 272 47.36 -5.75 5.91
N ARG A 273 46.14 -5.23 5.85
CA ARG A 273 45.20 -4.87 6.92
C ARG A 273 44.45 -6.09 7.51
N TRP A 274 45.15 -7.21 7.70
CA TRP A 274 44.56 -8.47 8.19
C TRP A 274 44.97 -8.85 9.62
N ASP A 275 45.91 -8.12 10.23
CA ASP A 275 46.25 -8.26 11.64
C ASP A 275 45.56 -7.16 12.46
N GLN A 276 44.29 -7.39 12.82
CA GLN A 276 43.75 -7.09 14.16
C GLN A 276 42.26 -7.50 14.22
N ALA A 277 42.03 -8.64 14.87
CA ALA A 277 40.71 -9.09 15.27
C ALA A 277 40.30 -8.49 16.64
N PRO A 278 38.99 -8.45 16.96
CA PRO A 278 38.40 -7.59 17.97
C PRO A 278 37.98 -8.34 19.26
N SER A 279 37.96 -7.65 20.39
CA SER A 279 37.08 -7.87 21.58
C SER A 279 37.51 -6.85 22.66
N ALA A 280 36.73 -6.32 23.58
CA ALA A 280 35.33 -6.42 24.00
C ALA A 280 34.97 -5.11 24.76
N THR A 281 33.70 -4.73 24.82
CA THR A 281 33.12 -3.79 25.81
C THR A 281 33.25 -4.37 27.26
N PRO A 282 33.03 -3.67 28.42
CA PRO A 282 32.13 -2.51 28.64
C PRO A 282 32.44 -1.55 29.86
N VAL A 283 31.59 -0.52 30.07
CA VAL A 283 31.29 0.26 31.32
C VAL A 283 32.38 1.14 31.98
N GLY A 284 32.02 2.39 32.36
CA GLY A 284 32.54 2.99 33.61
C GLY A 284 32.73 4.51 33.71
N ASN A 285 31.62 5.23 33.85
CA ASN A 285 31.41 6.51 34.56
C ASN A 285 32.48 6.97 35.60
N VAL A 286 33.00 8.20 35.52
CA VAL A 286 33.32 9.19 36.62
C VAL A 286 33.60 10.53 35.90
N GLY A 287 32.98 11.70 36.11
CA GLY A 287 32.45 12.32 37.32
C GLY A 287 33.35 13.51 37.73
N LEU A 288 32.74 14.67 37.99
CA LEU A 288 33.26 15.95 38.55
C LEU A 288 33.69 17.05 37.54
N ALA A 289 32.88 18.10 37.28
CA ALA A 289 32.48 19.23 38.16
C ALA A 289 33.63 20.26 38.28
N THR A 290 33.57 21.56 37.94
CA THR A 290 32.54 22.62 38.07
C THR A 290 32.98 23.87 37.25
N PRO A 291 32.49 25.13 37.44
CA PRO A 291 31.40 25.74 36.69
C PRO A 291 31.76 27.14 36.10
N MET A 292 30.97 27.72 35.19
CA MET A 292 30.92 29.19 35.08
C MET A 292 29.54 29.68 34.62
N HIS A 293 29.08 30.71 35.34
CA HIS A 293 27.73 31.29 35.40
C HIS A 293 27.48 32.28 34.23
N PRO A 294 26.22 32.66 33.94
CA PRO A 294 25.79 33.32 32.73
C PRO A 294 25.77 34.84 32.89
N THR A 295 26.65 35.53 32.19
CA THR A 295 26.50 36.96 31.90
C THR A 295 27.27 37.25 30.62
N GLN A 296 26.56 37.23 29.49
CA GLN A 296 26.75 38.08 28.30
C GLN A 296 26.02 37.43 27.13
N ALA A 297 24.86 38.00 26.80
CA ALA A 297 24.23 37.79 25.51
C ALA A 297 25.13 38.33 24.39
N PRO A 298 25.11 37.76 23.18
CA PRO A 298 25.39 38.54 21.99
C PRO A 298 24.07 38.98 21.36
N ILE A 299 23.86 40.29 21.45
CA ILE A 299 22.98 41.07 20.59
C ILE A 299 23.49 40.98 19.14
N ALA A 300 22.53 41.14 18.23
CA ALA A 300 22.63 41.04 16.79
C ALA A 300 23.63 41.99 16.10
N THR A 301 23.93 41.61 14.84
CA THR A 301 24.25 42.42 13.65
C THR A 301 25.60 43.15 13.56
N ALA A 302 26.41 42.74 12.57
CA ALA A 302 27.05 43.66 11.62
C ALA A 302 27.43 42.93 10.32
N PHE A 303 26.96 43.48 9.21
CA PHE A 303 27.31 43.16 7.83
C PHE A 303 28.73 43.66 7.52
N GLY A 304 29.54 42.86 6.82
CA GLY A 304 30.69 43.34 6.04
C GLY A 304 32.08 43.15 6.64
N ALA A 305 33.03 42.81 5.74
CA ALA A 305 34.49 43.00 5.84
C ALA A 305 35.44 41.83 6.20
N ASP A 306 35.14 40.57 5.87
CA ASP A 306 36.21 39.53 5.91
C ASP A 306 36.12 38.38 4.88
N ALA A 307 35.55 38.66 3.71
CA ALA A 307 35.50 37.71 2.58
C ALA A 307 36.63 37.91 1.53
N GLY A 308 37.64 38.74 1.84
CA GLY A 308 38.66 39.17 0.87
C GLY A 308 40.03 38.47 0.97
N ARG A 309 40.26 37.59 1.96
CA ARG A 309 41.60 37.01 2.19
C ARG A 309 41.83 35.60 1.61
N TYR A 310 40.82 35.01 0.97
CA TYR A 310 40.92 33.66 0.41
C TYR A 310 40.24 33.52 -0.97
N MET A 311 40.30 34.56 -1.81
CA MET A 311 40.03 34.47 -3.24
C MET A 311 41.34 34.17 -3.99
N PRO A 312 41.37 33.21 -4.94
CA PRO A 312 42.52 33.06 -5.83
C PRO A 312 42.61 34.30 -6.74
N LEU A 313 43.79 34.94 -6.77
CA LEU A 313 44.09 36.05 -7.70
C LEU A 313 44.10 35.54 -9.15
N SER A 314 43.62 36.35 -10.08
CA SER A 314 43.69 36.04 -11.52
C SER A 314 45.09 36.31 -12.07
N ASP A 315 45.46 35.65 -13.18
CA ASP A 315 46.77 35.84 -13.82
C ASP A 315 46.99 37.30 -14.28
N GLU A 316 45.93 38.01 -14.67
CA GLU A 316 45.97 39.43 -15.04
C GLU A 316 46.24 40.35 -13.83
N GLU A 317 45.78 39.98 -12.63
CA GLU A 317 46.05 40.70 -11.38
C GLU A 317 47.48 40.44 -10.86
N LEU A 318 48.02 39.24 -11.13
CA LEU A 318 49.39 38.86 -10.81
C LEU A 318 50.42 39.56 -11.71
N ASP A 319 50.15 39.69 -13.00
CA ASP A 319 51.01 40.41 -13.95
C ASP A 319 51.06 41.92 -13.69
N ALA A 320 50.03 42.49 -13.05
CA ALA A 320 50.02 43.88 -12.62
C ALA A 320 50.84 44.13 -11.34
N MET A 321 51.03 43.10 -10.50
CA MET A 321 51.80 43.19 -9.24
C MET A 321 53.28 42.85 -9.41
N LEU A 322 53.64 42.05 -10.40
CA LEU A 322 55.02 41.65 -10.67
C LEU A 322 55.70 42.60 -11.66
N PRO A 323 57.01 42.87 -11.51
CA PRO A 323 57.73 43.77 -12.42
C PRO A 323 57.71 43.21 -13.85
N GLY A 324 57.07 43.95 -14.77
CA GLY A 324 56.84 43.54 -16.15
C GLY A 324 58.09 43.54 -17.05
N PRO A 325 57.93 43.17 -18.34
CA PRO A 325 59.03 42.97 -19.30
C PRO A 325 59.87 44.22 -19.59
N GLU A 326 59.37 45.42 -19.28
CA GLU A 326 60.11 46.68 -19.39
C GLU A 326 61.24 46.83 -18.34
N GLN A 327 61.20 46.04 -17.25
CA GLN A 327 62.24 45.99 -16.21
C GLN A 327 63.18 44.77 -16.36
N GLY A 328 63.07 44.01 -17.46
CA GLY A 328 64.01 42.93 -17.83
C GLY A 328 63.67 41.54 -17.29
N TYR A 329 62.48 41.31 -16.74
CA TYR A 329 62.05 40.00 -16.23
C TYR A 329 61.14 39.27 -17.24
N LYS A 330 61.39 37.97 -17.46
CA LYS A 330 60.63 37.11 -18.39
C LYS A 330 60.11 35.88 -17.64
N ILE A 331 58.82 35.59 -17.79
CA ILE A 331 58.17 34.40 -17.21
C ILE A 331 58.71 33.14 -17.92
N LEU A 332 59.09 32.13 -17.13
CA LEU A 332 59.79 30.94 -17.59
C LEU A 332 58.79 29.81 -17.82
N GLU A 333 58.78 29.22 -19.02
CA GLU A 333 57.89 28.08 -19.32
C GLU A 333 58.37 26.81 -18.59
N PRO A 334 57.48 26.05 -17.94
CA PRO A 334 57.84 24.81 -17.29
C PRO A 334 58.31 23.76 -18.32
N PRO A 335 59.31 22.91 -18.00
CA PRO A 335 59.79 21.88 -18.92
C PRO A 335 58.68 20.89 -19.29
N PRO A 336 58.70 20.31 -20.51
CA PRO A 336 57.71 19.33 -20.93
C PRO A 336 57.74 18.10 -20.02
N GLY A 337 56.68 17.93 -19.21
CA GLY A 337 56.50 16.81 -18.27
C GLY A 337 56.22 17.18 -16.81
N TYR A 338 56.24 18.47 -16.42
CA TYR A 338 55.92 18.88 -15.06
C TYR A 338 54.39 19.03 -14.85
N ALA A 339 53.79 18.15 -14.06
CA ALA A 339 52.42 18.29 -13.56
C ALA A 339 52.44 18.79 -12.10
N PRO A 340 51.85 19.97 -11.79
CA PRO A 340 51.84 20.48 -10.42
C PRO A 340 50.95 19.62 -9.51
N VAL A 341 51.51 19.17 -8.38
CA VAL A 341 50.79 18.38 -7.39
C VAL A 341 49.78 19.29 -6.67
N ARG A 342 48.49 19.14 -6.97
CA ARG A 342 47.42 19.75 -6.17
C ARG A 342 47.21 18.92 -4.90
N ALA A 343 47.62 19.46 -3.75
CA ALA A 343 47.22 18.90 -2.46
C ALA A 343 45.69 18.97 -2.31
N PRO A 344 45.02 17.93 -1.80
CA PRO A 344 43.56 17.96 -1.62
C PRO A 344 43.20 19.04 -0.60
N ALA A 345 42.38 20.00 -1.00
CA ALA A 345 41.86 21.03 -0.13
C ALA A 345 41.08 20.39 1.03
N HIS A 346 41.62 20.49 2.24
CA HIS A 346 40.91 20.18 3.48
C HIS A 346 39.71 21.13 3.58
N LYS A 347 38.51 20.66 3.20
CA LYS A 347 37.26 21.36 3.51
C LYS A 347 37.02 21.28 5.01
N MET A 348 37.41 22.33 5.75
CA MET A 348 36.74 22.66 7.01
C MET A 348 35.39 23.31 6.67
N ALA A 349 34.39 22.47 6.46
CA ALA A 349 32.99 22.84 6.58
C ALA A 349 32.34 21.78 7.47
N MET A 350 32.28 22.07 8.77
CA MET A 350 31.45 21.31 9.70
C MET A 350 29.99 21.65 9.38
N GLN A 351 29.44 21.00 8.35
CA GLN A 351 28.00 20.88 8.21
C GLN A 351 27.53 19.92 9.30
N THR A 352 26.79 20.45 10.27
CA THR A 352 25.97 19.62 11.15
C THR A 352 25.05 18.75 10.29
N PRO A 353 25.13 17.41 10.37
CA PRO A 353 24.26 16.56 9.57
C PRO A 353 22.83 16.63 10.13
N ALA A 354 21.98 17.36 9.43
CA ALA A 354 20.54 17.30 9.62
C ALA A 354 19.97 16.15 8.77
N THR A 355 20.23 14.89 9.16
CA THR A 355 19.43 13.70 8.82
C THR A 355 20.08 12.44 9.41
N GLY A 356 19.26 11.51 9.90
CA GLY A 356 19.68 10.28 10.59
C GLY A 356 20.52 9.30 9.77
N PHE A 357 21.15 8.40 10.51
CA PHE A 357 22.03 7.32 10.03
C PHE A 357 21.33 6.44 8.98
N MET A 358 21.77 6.49 7.71
CA MET A 358 21.43 5.49 6.70
C MET A 358 22.51 4.41 6.73
N MET A 359 22.10 3.17 7.01
CA MET A 359 22.97 2.00 6.93
C MET A 359 23.24 1.75 5.44
N GLN A 360 24.46 2.03 4.96
CA GLN A 360 24.87 1.65 3.61
C GLN A 360 24.97 0.12 3.53
N ASP A 361 24.27 -0.47 2.57
CA ASP A 361 24.35 -1.90 2.30
C ASP A 361 25.79 -2.31 1.93
N PRO A 362 26.42 -3.24 2.66
CA PRO A 362 27.83 -3.61 2.47
C PRO A 362 28.13 -4.26 1.11
N ASP A 363 27.11 -4.68 0.35
CA ASP A 363 27.29 -5.24 -0.99
C ASP A 363 27.60 -4.19 -2.06
N THR A 364 27.22 -2.92 -1.86
CA THR A 364 27.55 -1.83 -2.80
C THR A 364 29.04 -1.51 -2.83
N VAL A 365 29.78 -1.79 -1.75
CA VAL A 365 31.22 -1.51 -1.63
C VAL A 365 32.07 -2.60 -2.30
N ARG A 366 31.52 -3.80 -2.52
CA ARG A 366 32.25 -4.94 -3.10
C ARG A 366 32.22 -4.99 -4.62
N LEU A 367 31.21 -4.39 -5.25
CA LEU A 367 31.11 -4.27 -6.71
C LEU A 367 31.85 -3.05 -7.29
N SER A 368 32.31 -2.12 -6.45
CA SER A 368 33.09 -0.93 -6.84
C SER A 368 34.59 -1.22 -7.16
N GLY A 369 34.87 -2.37 -7.77
CA GLY A 369 36.20 -2.69 -8.31
C GLY A 369 36.50 -2.05 -9.67
N GLN A 370 35.48 -1.51 -10.35
CA GLN A 370 35.64 -0.65 -11.53
C GLN A 370 35.13 0.76 -11.17
N GLN A 371 36.05 1.72 -11.09
CA GLN A 371 35.72 3.13 -10.88
C GLN A 371 35.11 3.69 -12.18
N VAL A 372 33.79 3.56 -12.34
CA VAL A 372 33.06 4.39 -13.29
C VAL A 372 32.92 5.79 -12.65
N PRO A 373 33.32 6.89 -13.33
CA PRO A 373 33.24 8.22 -12.77
C PRO A 373 31.82 8.56 -12.30
N LYS A 374 31.66 8.94 -11.03
CA LYS A 374 30.37 9.43 -10.47
C LYS A 374 30.03 10.85 -10.94
N GLU A 375 31.02 11.55 -11.48
CA GLU A 375 30.87 12.89 -12.05
C GLU A 375 30.94 12.79 -13.58
N ILE A 376 29.79 12.98 -14.23
CA ILE A 376 29.71 13.18 -15.67
C ILE A 376 29.59 14.69 -15.92
N PRO A 377 30.40 15.28 -16.83
CA PRO A 377 30.32 16.70 -17.16
C PRO A 377 28.89 17.15 -17.49
N GLY A 378 28.39 18.15 -16.76
CA GLY A 378 27.04 18.74 -16.94
C GLY A 378 25.87 18.02 -16.25
N VAL A 379 26.09 16.86 -15.63
CA VAL A 379 25.03 16.09 -14.92
C VAL A 379 25.05 16.32 -13.40
N GLY A 380 26.20 16.71 -12.82
CA GLY A 380 26.38 16.85 -11.36
C GLY A 380 26.54 15.49 -10.67
N ASP A 381 26.57 15.46 -9.34
CA ASP A 381 26.73 14.23 -8.56
C ASP A 381 25.53 13.28 -8.74
N LEU A 382 25.76 12.15 -9.42
CA LEU A 382 24.80 11.06 -9.54
C LEU A 382 24.87 10.15 -8.30
N GLN A 383 23.74 9.55 -7.91
CA GLN A 383 23.74 8.61 -6.77
C GLN A 383 24.56 7.36 -7.09
N PHE A 384 24.44 6.88 -8.33
CA PHE A 384 25.21 5.78 -8.90
C PHE A 384 25.19 5.88 -10.43
N PHE A 385 26.18 5.28 -11.09
CA PHE A 385 26.24 5.12 -12.53
C PHE A 385 26.55 3.66 -12.82
N LYS A 386 25.59 2.92 -13.39
CA LYS A 386 25.76 1.48 -13.64
C LYS A 386 26.66 1.28 -14.88
N PRO A 387 27.41 0.17 -14.98
CA PRO A 387 28.18 -0.13 -16.19
C PRO A 387 27.28 -0.28 -17.43
N GLU A 388 26.04 -0.69 -17.24
CA GLU A 388 25.01 -0.79 -18.29
C GLU A 388 24.58 0.59 -18.81
N ASP A 389 24.54 1.60 -17.94
CA ASP A 389 24.25 2.98 -18.31
C ASP A 389 25.31 3.55 -19.27
N MET A 390 26.54 3.05 -19.24
CA MET A 390 27.61 3.46 -20.17
C MET A 390 27.26 3.13 -21.62
N ALA A 391 26.48 2.08 -21.88
CA ALA A 391 26.08 1.70 -23.24
C ALA A 391 25.13 2.74 -23.86
N TYR A 392 24.27 3.36 -23.06
CA TYR A 392 23.27 4.33 -23.53
C TYR A 392 23.72 5.78 -23.34
N PHE A 393 24.45 6.08 -22.27
CA PHE A 393 24.88 7.42 -21.89
C PHE A 393 26.36 7.70 -22.15
N GLY A 394 27.11 6.79 -22.80
CA GLY A 394 28.53 6.96 -23.12
C GLY A 394 28.85 8.20 -23.96
N LYS A 395 27.91 8.67 -24.78
CA LYS A 395 28.03 9.95 -25.51
C LYS A 395 28.16 11.18 -24.60
N LEU A 396 27.85 11.05 -23.30
CA LEU A 396 28.02 12.10 -22.29
C LEU A 396 29.40 12.07 -21.62
N THR A 397 30.12 10.94 -21.70
CA THR A 397 31.46 10.78 -21.13
C THR A 397 32.58 11.19 -22.10
N ASP A 398 32.26 11.27 -23.39
CA ASP A 398 33.15 11.82 -24.41
C ASP A 398 33.24 13.34 -24.22
N GLY A 399 34.26 13.82 -23.51
CA GLY A 399 34.52 15.23 -23.16
C GLY A 399 34.79 16.18 -24.36
N SER A 400 34.09 15.97 -25.46
CA SER A 400 34.02 16.83 -26.64
C SER A 400 33.28 18.13 -26.33
N ASN A 401 33.84 19.24 -26.81
CA ASN A 401 33.33 20.60 -26.57
C ASN A 401 31.92 20.77 -27.16
N GLU A 402 31.03 21.42 -26.40
CA GLU A 402 29.62 21.62 -26.77
C GLU A 402 29.45 22.63 -27.92
N ASP A 403 30.46 23.46 -28.18
CA ASP A 403 30.43 24.54 -29.18
C ASP A 403 30.70 24.04 -30.61
N ASP A 404 31.36 22.88 -30.76
CA ASP A 404 31.70 22.29 -32.07
C ASP A 404 30.60 21.38 -32.62
N LEU A 405 29.53 21.15 -31.85
CA LEU A 405 28.48 20.19 -32.20
C LEU A 405 27.29 20.82 -32.90
N THR A 406 26.60 20.01 -33.71
CA THR A 406 25.37 20.43 -34.37
C THR A 406 24.25 20.66 -33.33
N VAL A 407 23.29 21.52 -33.67
CA VAL A 407 22.15 21.85 -32.79
C VAL A 407 21.33 20.61 -32.43
N GLU A 408 21.27 19.60 -33.30
CA GLU A 408 20.56 18.34 -33.07
C GLU A 408 21.31 17.45 -32.07
N GLU A 409 22.63 17.34 -32.18
CA GLU A 409 23.46 16.58 -31.23
C GLU A 409 23.47 17.21 -29.84
N LEU A 410 23.43 18.55 -29.77
CA LEU A 410 23.32 19.27 -28.49
C LEU A 410 21.96 18.99 -27.82
N LYS A 411 20.87 18.95 -28.59
CA LYS A 411 19.54 18.54 -28.09
C LYS A 411 19.56 17.09 -27.59
N GLU A 412 20.15 16.16 -28.33
CA GLU A 412 20.27 14.76 -27.92
C GLU A 412 21.05 14.62 -26.61
N ARG A 413 22.21 15.29 -26.48
CA ARG A 413 22.99 15.29 -25.24
C ARG A 413 22.20 15.87 -24.07
N LYS A 414 21.48 16.97 -24.29
CA LYS A 414 20.64 17.59 -23.26
C LYS A 414 19.53 16.65 -22.80
N ILE A 415 18.88 15.93 -23.72
CA ILE A 415 17.87 14.91 -23.40
C ILE A 415 18.50 13.77 -22.60
N MET A 416 19.64 13.23 -23.04
CA MET A 416 20.36 12.16 -22.35
C MET A 416 20.75 12.56 -20.92
N ARG A 417 21.24 13.79 -20.69
CA ARG A 417 21.53 14.31 -19.35
C ARG A 417 20.29 14.35 -18.46
N LEU A 418 19.16 14.79 -19.00
CA LEU A 418 17.91 14.88 -18.25
C LEU A 418 17.32 13.49 -17.95
N LEU A 419 17.38 12.56 -18.91
CA LEU A 419 16.93 11.18 -18.70
C LEU A 419 17.79 10.47 -17.67
N LEU A 420 19.11 10.65 -17.68
CA LEU A 420 20.00 10.11 -16.66
C LEU A 420 19.71 10.69 -15.27
N LYS A 421 19.42 12.00 -15.18
CA LYS A 421 18.95 12.62 -13.93
C LYS A 421 17.61 12.07 -13.45
N VAL A 422 16.73 11.67 -14.37
CA VAL A 422 15.45 11.03 -14.03
C VAL A 422 15.65 9.57 -13.58
N LYS A 423 16.56 8.82 -14.23
CA LYS A 423 16.86 7.42 -13.91
C LYS A 423 17.61 7.29 -12.57
N ASN A 424 18.78 7.93 -12.46
CA ASN A 424 19.75 7.70 -11.37
C ASN A 424 19.90 8.88 -10.39
N GLY A 425 19.13 9.95 -10.57
CA GLY A 425 19.22 11.15 -9.74
C GLY A 425 18.55 11.01 -8.37
N THR A 426 18.96 11.88 -7.45
CA THR A 426 18.23 12.08 -6.17
C THR A 426 16.78 12.53 -6.45
N PRO A 427 15.80 12.28 -5.56
CA PRO A 427 14.42 12.75 -5.75
C PRO A 427 14.27 14.24 -6.18
N PRO A 428 15.02 15.23 -5.62
CA PRO A 428 14.93 16.62 -6.10
C PRO A 428 15.51 16.81 -7.50
N MET A 429 16.60 16.11 -7.86
CA MET A 429 17.15 16.14 -9.22
C MET A 429 16.15 15.55 -10.22
N ARG A 430 15.54 14.41 -9.91
CA ARG A 430 14.49 13.78 -10.72
C ARG A 430 13.31 14.72 -10.96
N LYS A 431 12.80 15.35 -9.91
CA LYS A 431 11.68 16.30 -10.01
C LYS A 431 12.01 17.49 -10.92
N THR A 432 13.22 18.03 -10.79
CA THR A 432 13.68 19.17 -11.59
C THR A 432 13.89 18.78 -13.05
N ALA A 433 14.54 17.65 -13.30
CA ALA A 433 14.77 17.13 -14.65
C ALA A 433 13.47 16.75 -15.36
N LEU A 434 12.52 16.12 -14.65
CA LEU A 434 11.20 15.78 -15.18
C LEU A 434 10.41 17.04 -15.57
N ARG A 435 10.46 18.10 -14.75
CA ARG A 435 9.85 19.40 -15.09
C ARG A 435 10.50 19.98 -16.34
N GLN A 436 11.83 20.01 -16.42
CA GLN A 436 12.56 20.52 -17.58
C GLN A 436 12.27 19.74 -18.88
N LEU A 437 12.13 18.42 -18.79
CA LEU A 437 11.72 17.57 -19.92
C LEU A 437 10.29 17.89 -20.36
N THR A 438 9.36 18.06 -19.41
CA THR A 438 7.95 18.32 -19.71
C THR A 438 7.74 19.71 -20.32
N ASP A 439 8.36 20.74 -19.74
CA ASP A 439 8.18 22.13 -20.19
C ASP A 439 8.82 22.36 -21.57
N ASN A 440 9.92 21.66 -21.88
CA ASN A 440 10.65 21.78 -23.15
C ASN A 440 10.34 20.66 -24.15
N ALA A 441 9.36 19.78 -23.90
CA ALA A 441 9.09 18.60 -24.73
C ALA A 441 8.88 18.96 -26.22
N ARG A 442 8.10 20.01 -26.50
CA ARG A 442 7.87 20.52 -27.87
C ARG A 442 9.14 21.05 -28.55
N ASN A 443 10.07 21.64 -27.78
CA ASN A 443 11.31 22.21 -28.31
C ASN A 443 12.34 21.11 -28.67
N PHE A 444 12.30 19.98 -27.96
CA PHE A 444 13.13 18.81 -28.21
C PHE A 444 12.67 18.01 -29.43
N GLY A 445 11.35 17.87 -29.63
CA GLY A 445 10.76 17.10 -30.72
C GLY A 445 10.60 15.61 -30.40
N ALA A 446 9.60 14.97 -31.02
CA ALA A 446 9.22 13.57 -30.73
C ALA A 446 10.31 12.55 -31.05
N GLY A 447 11.00 12.71 -32.19
CA GLY A 447 12.01 11.76 -32.67
C GLY A 447 13.18 11.58 -31.70
N PRO A 448 13.94 12.64 -31.36
CA PRO A 448 15.06 12.55 -30.41
C PRO A 448 14.65 12.03 -29.04
N LEU A 449 13.45 12.37 -28.55
CA LEU A 449 12.93 11.88 -27.28
C LEU A 449 12.70 10.36 -27.32
N PHE A 450 11.90 9.86 -28.26
CA PHE A 450 11.57 8.43 -28.31
C PHE A 450 12.76 7.56 -28.72
N ASN A 451 13.64 8.04 -29.58
CA ASN A 451 14.85 7.28 -29.95
C ASN A 451 15.79 7.04 -28.75
N GLN A 452 15.77 7.93 -27.75
CA GLN A 452 16.58 7.77 -26.53
C GLN A 452 15.83 7.05 -25.40
N ILE A 453 14.51 7.27 -25.27
CA ILE A 453 13.72 6.69 -24.18
C ILE A 453 13.37 5.21 -24.44
N LEU A 454 12.96 4.86 -25.66
CA LEU A 454 12.45 3.51 -25.96
C LEU A 454 13.50 2.40 -25.75
N PRO A 455 14.78 2.56 -26.17
CA PRO A 455 15.80 1.54 -25.92
C PRO A 455 16.04 1.28 -24.43
N LEU A 456 15.99 2.31 -23.60
CA LEU A 456 16.13 2.17 -22.14
C LEU A 456 15.02 1.31 -21.54
N LEU A 457 13.81 1.38 -22.09
CA LEU A 457 12.66 0.62 -21.60
C LEU A 457 12.69 -0.87 -22.04
N MET A 458 13.43 -1.19 -23.10
CA MET A 458 13.62 -2.57 -23.57
C MET A 458 14.73 -3.32 -22.82
N GLU A 459 15.47 -2.63 -21.95
CA GLU A 459 16.53 -3.22 -21.16
C GLU A 459 15.97 -4.20 -20.11
N LYS A 460 16.50 -5.43 -20.12
CA LYS A 460 16.04 -6.50 -19.20
C LYS A 460 16.47 -6.28 -17.75
N THR A 461 17.52 -5.50 -17.52
CA THR A 461 18.09 -5.22 -16.19
C THR A 461 17.45 -3.99 -15.52
N LEU A 462 16.50 -3.35 -16.19
CA LEU A 462 15.79 -2.18 -15.68
C LEU A 462 14.91 -2.54 -14.48
N GLU A 463 15.19 -1.90 -13.35
CA GLU A 463 14.41 -2.07 -12.13
C GLU A 463 12.98 -1.51 -12.29
N ASP A 464 12.00 -2.09 -11.61
CA ASP A 464 10.60 -1.66 -11.70
C ASP A 464 10.41 -0.18 -11.34
N GLN A 465 11.19 0.32 -10.38
CA GLN A 465 11.19 1.73 -10.00
C GLN A 465 11.76 2.65 -11.09
N GLU A 466 12.77 2.20 -11.83
CA GLU A 466 13.37 2.94 -12.96
C GLU A 466 12.43 2.93 -14.16
N ARG A 467 11.79 1.79 -14.44
CA ARG A 467 10.73 1.61 -15.43
C ARG A 467 9.57 2.57 -15.18
N HIS A 468 9.05 2.63 -13.96
CA HIS A 468 7.99 3.56 -13.57
C HIS A 468 8.35 5.03 -13.86
N LEU A 469 9.60 5.42 -13.60
CA LEU A 469 10.07 6.80 -13.86
C LEU A 469 10.12 7.10 -15.35
N LEU A 470 10.58 6.16 -16.18
CA LEU A 470 10.61 6.31 -17.64
C LEU A 470 9.21 6.33 -18.24
N VAL A 471 8.30 5.47 -17.78
CA VAL A 471 6.88 5.48 -18.15
C VAL A 471 6.27 6.86 -17.84
N LYS A 472 6.52 7.40 -16.65
CA LYS A 472 6.04 8.73 -16.25
C LYS A 472 6.61 9.87 -17.11
N VAL A 473 7.83 9.71 -17.63
CA VAL A 473 8.42 10.64 -18.60
C VAL A 473 7.68 10.55 -19.93
N ILE A 474 7.46 9.33 -20.45
CA ILE A 474 6.72 9.10 -21.71
C ILE A 474 5.33 9.71 -21.63
N ASP A 475 4.59 9.42 -20.56
CA ASP A 475 3.22 9.89 -20.36
C ASP A 475 3.11 11.44 -20.43
N ARG A 476 3.96 12.13 -19.68
CA ARG A 476 4.01 13.60 -19.68
C ARG A 476 4.41 14.20 -21.02
N ILE A 477 5.30 13.52 -21.74
CA ILE A 477 5.77 13.96 -23.06
C ILE A 477 4.68 13.73 -24.12
N LEU A 478 3.99 12.59 -24.10
CA LEU A 478 2.90 12.27 -25.03
C LEU A 478 1.80 13.34 -24.98
N TYR A 479 1.39 13.75 -23.78
CA TYR A 479 0.39 14.80 -23.59
C TYR A 479 0.82 16.16 -24.20
N LYS A 480 2.13 16.46 -24.23
CA LYS A 480 2.63 17.73 -24.76
C LYS A 480 2.89 17.70 -26.26
N LEU A 481 3.28 16.56 -26.81
CA LEU A 481 3.65 16.40 -28.21
C LEU A 481 2.45 16.24 -29.16
N ASP A 482 1.32 15.74 -28.66
CA ASP A 482 0.05 15.62 -29.40
C ASP A 482 0.28 14.98 -30.80
N ASP A 483 -0.07 15.66 -31.90
CA ASP A 483 0.05 15.15 -33.27
C ASP A 483 1.46 14.69 -33.70
N MET A 484 2.53 15.16 -33.07
CA MET A 484 3.91 14.82 -33.47
C MET A 484 4.27 13.35 -33.21
N VAL A 485 3.44 12.60 -32.47
CA VAL A 485 3.70 11.20 -32.09
C VAL A 485 3.33 10.19 -33.17
N ARG A 486 2.49 10.58 -34.16
CA ARG A 486 1.89 9.67 -35.16
C ARG A 486 2.91 8.75 -35.88
N PRO A 487 4.09 9.22 -36.34
CA PRO A 487 5.07 8.36 -37.01
C PRO A 487 5.74 7.32 -36.09
N TYR A 488 5.69 7.54 -34.77
CA TYR A 488 6.36 6.73 -33.76
C TYR A 488 5.42 5.74 -33.06
N VAL A 489 4.13 5.77 -33.36
CA VAL A 489 3.10 4.91 -32.73
C VAL A 489 3.49 3.44 -32.75
N HIS A 490 3.93 2.91 -33.90
CA HIS A 490 4.36 1.51 -34.00
C HIS A 490 5.54 1.18 -33.08
N LYS A 491 6.56 2.05 -33.05
CA LYS A 491 7.73 1.87 -32.18
C LYS A 491 7.36 1.91 -30.69
N ILE A 492 6.43 2.78 -30.32
CA ILE A 492 5.95 2.88 -28.94
C ILE A 492 5.16 1.62 -28.58
N LEU A 493 4.24 1.18 -29.44
CA LEU A 493 3.42 -0.01 -29.19
C LEU A 493 4.27 -1.27 -29.01
N VAL A 494 5.27 -1.52 -29.84
CA VAL A 494 6.14 -2.70 -29.72
C VAL A 494 6.83 -2.77 -28.35
N VAL A 495 7.16 -1.64 -27.74
CA VAL A 495 7.81 -1.58 -26.42
C VAL A 495 6.79 -1.68 -25.28
N ILE A 496 5.60 -1.10 -25.45
CA ILE A 496 4.60 -0.96 -24.38
C ILE A 496 3.60 -2.13 -24.33
N GLU A 497 3.28 -2.74 -25.46
CA GLU A 497 2.36 -3.88 -25.56
C GLU A 497 2.72 -5.07 -24.64
N PRO A 498 4.00 -5.48 -24.53
CA PRO A 498 4.40 -6.53 -23.58
C PRO A 498 4.04 -6.22 -22.12
N LEU A 499 4.04 -4.94 -21.73
CA LEU A 499 3.71 -4.52 -20.36
C LEU A 499 2.25 -4.86 -19.99
N LEU A 500 1.36 -5.03 -20.97
CA LEU A 500 -0.03 -5.42 -20.73
C LEU A 500 -0.19 -6.86 -20.22
N ILE A 501 0.84 -7.70 -20.38
CA ILE A 501 0.86 -9.11 -19.96
C ILE A 501 1.83 -9.33 -18.79
N ASP A 502 2.50 -8.28 -18.31
CA ASP A 502 3.43 -8.39 -17.20
C ASP A 502 2.76 -8.99 -15.95
N GLN A 503 3.53 -9.68 -15.11
CA GLN A 503 3.02 -10.25 -13.86
C GLN A 503 2.65 -9.16 -12.86
N ASP A 504 3.39 -8.04 -12.87
CA ASP A 504 3.09 -6.91 -12.01
C ASP A 504 1.84 -6.17 -12.48
N TYR A 505 0.92 -5.93 -11.54
CA TYR A 505 -0.28 -5.16 -11.80
C TYR A 505 0.03 -3.71 -12.16
N TYR A 506 1.03 -3.09 -11.52
CA TYR A 506 1.34 -1.68 -11.76
C TYR A 506 1.96 -1.47 -13.15
N ALA A 507 2.90 -2.32 -13.56
CA ALA A 507 3.41 -2.34 -14.94
C ALA A 507 2.28 -2.48 -15.98
N ARG A 508 1.27 -3.34 -15.72
CA ARG A 508 0.10 -3.45 -16.59
C ARG A 508 -0.74 -2.17 -16.63
N VAL A 509 -0.97 -1.51 -15.49
CA VAL A 509 -1.72 -0.23 -15.43
C VAL A 509 -0.98 0.85 -16.23
N GLU A 510 0.32 0.96 -16.02
CA GLU A 510 1.18 1.92 -16.72
C GLU A 510 1.17 1.72 -18.24
N GLY A 511 1.26 0.46 -18.69
CA GLY A 511 1.12 0.14 -20.11
C GLY A 511 -0.24 0.55 -20.67
N ARG A 512 -1.32 0.37 -19.89
CA ARG A 512 -2.68 0.82 -20.29
C ARG A 512 -2.78 2.34 -20.38
N GLU A 513 -2.22 3.07 -19.41
CA GLU A 513 -2.23 4.54 -19.40
C GLU A 513 -1.47 5.11 -20.60
N ILE A 514 -0.29 4.57 -20.91
CA ILE A 514 0.49 5.01 -22.07
C ILE A 514 -0.28 4.75 -23.37
N ILE A 515 -0.85 3.55 -23.56
CA ILE A 515 -1.61 3.25 -24.78
C ILE A 515 -2.87 4.11 -24.88
N SER A 516 -3.55 4.38 -23.76
CA SER A 516 -4.70 5.28 -23.70
C SER A 516 -4.33 6.70 -24.16
N ASN A 517 -3.27 7.27 -23.58
CA ASN A 517 -2.82 8.62 -23.94
C ASN A 517 -2.22 8.68 -25.35
N LEU A 518 -1.53 7.62 -25.78
CA LEU A 518 -1.06 7.48 -27.16
C LEU A 518 -2.25 7.44 -28.14
N SER A 519 -3.33 6.73 -27.81
CA SER A 519 -4.50 6.65 -28.68
C SER A 519 -5.23 7.99 -28.82
N LYS A 520 -5.29 8.79 -27.75
CA LYS A 520 -5.83 10.16 -27.77
C LYS A 520 -4.98 11.10 -28.61
N ALA A 521 -3.65 11.00 -28.52
CA ALA A 521 -2.72 11.83 -29.29
C ALA A 521 -2.59 11.41 -30.77
N ALA A 522 -2.62 10.10 -31.08
CA ALA A 522 -2.45 9.58 -32.44
C ALA A 522 -3.74 9.50 -33.25
N GLY A 523 -4.89 9.35 -32.56
CA GLY A 523 -6.21 9.13 -33.14
C GLY A 523 -6.46 7.69 -33.62
N LEU A 524 -7.75 7.33 -33.71
CA LEU A 524 -8.20 5.95 -34.01
C LEU A 524 -7.66 5.39 -35.33
N ALA A 525 -7.72 6.18 -36.41
CA ALA A 525 -7.33 5.72 -37.74
C ALA A 525 -5.85 5.30 -37.79
N THR A 526 -4.97 6.07 -37.14
CA THR A 526 -3.55 5.76 -37.03
C THR A 526 -3.35 4.46 -36.25
N MET A 527 -4.01 4.31 -35.09
CA MET A 527 -3.93 3.09 -34.27
C MET A 527 -4.36 1.85 -35.03
N ILE A 528 -5.51 1.90 -35.72
CA ILE A 528 -6.01 0.78 -36.54
C ILE A 528 -5.01 0.45 -37.66
N SER A 529 -4.49 1.45 -38.36
CA SER A 529 -3.56 1.23 -39.48
C SER A 529 -2.28 0.51 -39.06
N VAL A 530 -1.76 0.84 -37.86
CA VAL A 530 -0.51 0.29 -37.33
C VAL A 530 -0.69 -1.14 -36.81
N MET A 531 -1.76 -1.41 -36.08
CA MET A 531 -1.98 -2.71 -35.40
C MET A 531 -2.70 -3.75 -36.27
N ARG A 532 -3.29 -3.34 -37.40
CA ARG A 532 -4.02 -4.26 -38.30
C ARG A 532 -3.19 -5.45 -38.80
N PRO A 533 -1.90 -5.30 -39.19
CA PRO A 533 -1.07 -6.44 -39.61
C PRO A 533 -0.80 -7.46 -38.48
N ASP A 534 -0.90 -7.04 -37.22
CA ASP A 534 -0.62 -7.89 -36.06
C ASP A 534 -1.79 -8.81 -35.69
N ILE A 535 -3.00 -8.53 -36.23
CA ILE A 535 -4.23 -9.27 -35.93
C ILE A 535 -4.22 -10.70 -36.49
N ASP A 536 -3.69 -10.90 -37.69
CA ASP A 536 -3.56 -12.19 -38.36
C ASP A 536 -2.14 -12.75 -38.34
N HIS A 537 -1.28 -12.21 -37.47
CA HIS A 537 0.07 -12.69 -37.24
C HIS A 537 0.08 -14.17 -36.79
N VAL A 538 1.08 -14.94 -37.23
CA VAL A 538 1.15 -16.39 -36.93
C VAL A 538 1.36 -16.64 -35.44
N ASP A 539 2.19 -15.79 -34.81
CA ASP A 539 2.46 -15.85 -33.38
C ASP A 539 1.21 -15.50 -32.54
N GLU A 540 0.90 -16.35 -31.55
CA GLU A 540 -0.17 -16.10 -30.60
C GLU A 540 0.18 -15.02 -29.58
N TYR A 541 1.46 -14.86 -29.24
CA TYR A 541 1.89 -13.84 -28.28
C TYR A 541 1.55 -12.44 -28.77
N VAL A 542 1.97 -12.12 -30.01
CA VAL A 542 1.67 -10.84 -30.67
C VAL A 542 0.16 -10.62 -30.76
N ARG A 543 -0.60 -11.61 -31.24
CA ARG A 543 -2.07 -11.48 -31.31
C ARG A 543 -2.72 -11.22 -29.93
N ASN A 544 -2.17 -11.80 -28.87
CA ASN A 544 -2.68 -11.61 -27.51
C ASN A 544 -2.36 -10.23 -26.94
N THR A 545 -1.15 -9.71 -27.17
CA THR A 545 -0.80 -8.34 -26.76
C THR A 545 -1.61 -7.31 -27.55
N THR A 546 -1.71 -7.48 -28.86
CA THR A 546 -2.48 -6.62 -29.75
C THR A 546 -3.97 -6.62 -29.39
N ALA A 547 -4.54 -7.78 -29.01
CA ALA A 547 -5.94 -7.84 -28.57
C ALA A 547 -6.20 -7.03 -27.29
N ARG A 548 -5.27 -7.08 -26.32
CA ARG A 548 -5.34 -6.26 -25.09
C ARG A 548 -5.15 -4.79 -25.40
N ALA A 549 -4.22 -4.44 -26.29
CA ALA A 549 -3.98 -3.07 -26.70
C ALA A 549 -5.21 -2.46 -27.41
N PHE A 550 -5.89 -3.20 -28.29
CA PHE A 550 -7.15 -2.74 -28.89
C PHE A 550 -8.27 -2.53 -27.86
N ALA A 551 -8.35 -3.36 -26.82
CA ALA A 551 -9.30 -3.12 -25.74
C ALA A 551 -9.02 -1.81 -24.98
N VAL A 552 -7.73 -1.47 -24.77
CA VAL A 552 -7.33 -0.17 -24.19
C VAL A 552 -7.65 0.99 -25.13
N VAL A 553 -7.44 0.81 -26.44
CA VAL A 553 -7.84 1.83 -27.43
C VAL A 553 -9.36 2.04 -27.42
N ALA A 554 -10.14 0.96 -27.29
CA ALA A 554 -11.59 1.04 -27.16
C ALA A 554 -12.02 1.78 -25.88
N SER A 555 -11.32 1.57 -24.76
CA SER A 555 -11.62 2.30 -23.51
C SER A 555 -11.26 3.78 -23.58
N ALA A 556 -10.27 4.16 -24.39
CA ALA A 556 -9.78 5.53 -24.49
C ALA A 556 -10.56 6.39 -25.50
N LEU A 557 -11.00 5.80 -26.62
CA LEU A 557 -11.68 6.48 -27.73
C LEU A 557 -13.18 6.14 -27.82
N GLY A 558 -13.66 5.23 -26.98
CA GLY A 558 -15.03 4.72 -26.98
C GLY A 558 -15.20 3.47 -27.84
N ILE A 559 -16.03 2.53 -27.34
CA ILE A 559 -16.39 1.29 -28.03
C ILE A 559 -17.04 1.56 -29.40
N PRO A 560 -17.99 2.52 -29.56
CA PRO A 560 -18.70 2.73 -30.83
C PRO A 560 -17.79 2.97 -32.02
N ALA A 561 -16.69 3.70 -31.81
CA ALA A 561 -15.76 4.04 -32.86
C ALA A 561 -15.01 2.80 -33.41
N LEU A 562 -14.81 1.76 -32.58
CA LEU A 562 -14.11 0.53 -32.96
C LEU A 562 -15.06 -0.58 -33.48
N LEU A 563 -16.38 -0.48 -33.26
CA LEU A 563 -17.35 -1.52 -33.64
C LEU A 563 -17.34 -1.89 -35.14
N PRO A 564 -17.29 -0.94 -36.09
CA PRO A 564 -17.23 -1.30 -37.52
C PRO A 564 -15.99 -2.12 -37.86
N PHE A 565 -14.87 -1.82 -37.20
CA PHE A 565 -13.63 -2.56 -37.35
C PHE A 565 -13.74 -3.98 -36.75
N LEU A 566 -14.31 -4.12 -35.55
CA LEU A 566 -14.53 -5.41 -34.92
C LEU A 566 -15.47 -6.29 -35.74
N GLY A 567 -16.57 -5.74 -36.26
CA GLY A 567 -17.49 -6.46 -37.13
C GLY A 567 -16.80 -7.03 -38.38
N ALA A 568 -15.87 -6.28 -38.97
CA ALA A 568 -15.08 -6.73 -40.12
C ALA A 568 -14.04 -7.81 -39.75
N VAL A 569 -13.37 -7.67 -38.62
CA VAL A 569 -12.33 -8.63 -38.15
C VAL A 569 -12.96 -9.95 -37.70
N CYS A 570 -14.02 -9.89 -36.88
CA CYS A 570 -14.74 -11.06 -36.36
C CYS A 570 -15.39 -11.89 -37.46
N ARG A 571 -15.80 -11.27 -38.59
CA ARG A 571 -16.41 -11.93 -39.75
C ARG A 571 -15.41 -12.14 -40.91
N SER A 572 -14.12 -12.00 -40.66
CA SER A 572 -13.08 -12.14 -41.69
C SER A 572 -13.02 -13.56 -42.25
N LYS A 573 -13.15 -13.66 -43.58
CA LYS A 573 -12.99 -14.93 -44.33
C LYS A 573 -11.52 -15.23 -44.66
N LYS A 574 -10.60 -14.29 -44.45
CA LYS A 574 -9.19 -14.42 -44.86
C LYS A 574 -8.39 -15.39 -43.99
N SER A 575 -8.54 -15.28 -42.67
CA SER A 575 -7.79 -16.08 -41.70
C SER A 575 -8.66 -16.33 -40.47
N TRP A 576 -8.59 -17.54 -39.93
CA TRP A 576 -9.25 -17.86 -38.66
C TRP A 576 -8.54 -17.18 -37.49
N GLN A 577 -7.24 -16.88 -37.62
CA GLN A 577 -6.46 -16.10 -36.66
C GLN A 577 -7.05 -14.71 -36.46
N ALA A 578 -7.45 -14.03 -37.55
CA ALA A 578 -8.11 -12.73 -37.45
C ALA A 578 -9.42 -12.83 -36.68
N ARG A 579 -10.26 -13.83 -36.98
CA ARG A 579 -11.52 -14.04 -36.23
C ARG A 579 -11.27 -14.31 -34.76
N HIS A 580 -10.31 -15.18 -34.45
CA HIS A 580 -9.90 -15.49 -33.08
C HIS A 580 -9.42 -14.23 -32.32
N THR A 581 -8.55 -13.42 -32.92
CA THR A 581 -8.06 -12.18 -32.31
C THR A 581 -9.18 -11.15 -32.15
N GLY A 582 -10.07 -11.01 -33.14
CA GLY A 582 -11.25 -10.16 -33.06
C GLY A 582 -12.14 -10.50 -31.87
N VAL A 583 -12.45 -11.79 -31.68
CA VAL A 583 -13.21 -12.26 -30.52
C VAL A 583 -12.43 -12.04 -29.21
N LYS A 584 -11.10 -12.22 -29.19
CA LYS A 584 -10.28 -11.86 -28.02
C LYS A 584 -10.35 -10.37 -27.68
N ILE A 585 -10.41 -9.46 -28.68
CA ILE A 585 -10.61 -8.03 -28.41
C ILE A 585 -11.96 -7.82 -27.69
N VAL A 586 -13.03 -8.43 -28.21
CA VAL A 586 -14.37 -8.38 -27.59
C VAL A 586 -14.38 -9.02 -26.20
N GLN A 587 -13.52 -10.00 -25.92
CA GLN A 587 -13.35 -10.56 -24.58
C GLN A 587 -12.65 -9.57 -23.62
N GLN A 588 -11.63 -8.84 -24.09
CA GLN A 588 -10.85 -7.94 -23.24
C GLN A 588 -11.57 -6.61 -22.97
N ILE A 589 -12.44 -6.15 -23.87
CA ILE A 589 -13.26 -4.94 -23.67
C ILE A 589 -14.07 -4.98 -22.36
N PRO A 590 -14.92 -5.98 -22.08
CA PRO A 590 -15.67 -6.05 -20.82
C PRO A 590 -14.79 -6.28 -19.59
N ILE A 591 -13.66 -6.97 -19.74
CA ILE A 591 -12.70 -7.15 -18.63
C ILE A 591 -12.10 -5.79 -18.22
N LEU A 592 -11.91 -4.87 -19.16
CA LEU A 592 -11.36 -3.54 -18.89
C LEU A 592 -12.42 -2.51 -18.52
N MET A 593 -13.57 -2.51 -19.20
CA MET A 593 -14.65 -1.52 -19.05
C MET A 593 -15.64 -1.87 -17.93
N GLY A 594 -15.76 -3.15 -17.55
CA GLY A 594 -16.78 -3.61 -16.61
C GLY A 594 -18.20 -3.33 -17.13
N CYS A 595 -19.04 -2.77 -16.27
CA CYS A 595 -20.45 -2.47 -16.53
C CYS A 595 -20.71 -1.47 -17.67
N ALA A 596 -19.72 -0.66 -18.04
CA ALA A 596 -19.85 0.35 -19.10
C ALA A 596 -20.06 -0.24 -20.53
N VAL A 597 -20.07 -1.57 -20.67
CA VAL A 597 -20.37 -2.25 -21.94
C VAL A 597 -21.87 -2.27 -22.27
N LEU A 598 -22.75 -2.07 -21.28
CA LEU A 598 -24.20 -2.27 -21.42
C LEU A 598 -24.83 -1.58 -22.65
N PRO A 599 -24.56 -0.30 -22.96
CA PRO A 599 -25.16 0.38 -24.12
C PRO A 599 -24.72 -0.20 -25.48
N HIS A 600 -23.62 -0.93 -25.51
CA HIS A 600 -23.01 -1.50 -26.72
C HIS A 600 -23.06 -3.02 -26.74
N LEU A 601 -23.69 -3.64 -25.74
CA LEU A 601 -23.71 -5.09 -25.54
C LEU A 601 -24.28 -5.82 -26.75
N LYS A 602 -25.48 -5.44 -27.19
CA LYS A 602 -26.14 -6.05 -28.37
C LYS A 602 -25.23 -6.07 -29.59
N GLN A 603 -24.59 -4.94 -29.92
CA GLN A 603 -23.71 -4.83 -31.09
C GLN A 603 -22.45 -5.68 -30.95
N LEU A 604 -21.87 -5.80 -29.75
CA LEU A 604 -20.73 -6.68 -29.49
C LEU A 604 -21.12 -8.16 -29.57
N VAL A 605 -22.30 -8.50 -29.05
CA VAL A 605 -22.87 -9.86 -29.10
C VAL A 605 -23.15 -10.26 -30.56
N ASP A 606 -23.74 -9.38 -31.36
CA ASP A 606 -23.99 -9.59 -32.79
C ASP A 606 -22.70 -9.77 -33.62
N CYS A 607 -21.60 -9.16 -33.18
CA CYS A 607 -20.28 -9.32 -33.82
C CYS A 607 -19.72 -10.74 -33.62
N ILE A 608 -19.95 -11.35 -32.45
CA ILE A 608 -19.34 -12.63 -32.08
C ILE A 608 -20.28 -13.84 -32.21
N GLY A 609 -21.60 -13.65 -32.22
CA GLY A 609 -22.59 -14.72 -32.28
C GLY A 609 -22.35 -15.78 -33.36
N PRO A 610 -22.07 -15.40 -34.63
CA PRO A 610 -21.78 -16.37 -35.70
C PRO A 610 -20.56 -17.27 -35.43
N ASN A 611 -19.60 -16.81 -34.62
CA ASN A 611 -18.34 -17.52 -34.37
C ASN A 611 -18.50 -18.70 -33.39
N LEU A 612 -19.66 -18.84 -32.73
CA LEU A 612 -19.98 -20.03 -31.93
C LEU A 612 -20.11 -21.31 -32.77
N ASN A 613 -20.50 -21.16 -34.04
CA ASN A 613 -20.65 -22.26 -34.99
C ASN A 613 -19.45 -22.39 -35.96
N ASP A 614 -18.33 -21.71 -35.70
CA ASP A 614 -17.12 -21.81 -36.52
C ASP A 614 -16.60 -23.25 -36.54
N GLU A 615 -16.01 -23.68 -37.67
CA GLU A 615 -15.39 -25.00 -37.81
C GLU A 615 -14.26 -25.20 -36.80
N GLN A 616 -13.51 -24.13 -36.52
CA GLN A 616 -12.33 -24.17 -35.67
C GLN A 616 -12.68 -24.12 -34.18
N THR A 617 -12.34 -25.19 -33.45
CA THR A 617 -12.61 -25.31 -31.99
C THR A 617 -12.03 -24.15 -31.18
N LYS A 618 -10.82 -23.67 -31.51
CA LYS A 618 -10.20 -22.54 -30.80
C LYS A 618 -11.04 -21.26 -30.88
N VAL A 619 -11.66 -20.98 -32.02
CA VAL A 619 -12.54 -19.81 -32.19
C VAL A 619 -13.82 -19.99 -31.37
N ARG A 620 -14.43 -21.19 -31.41
CA ARG A 620 -15.63 -21.49 -30.59
C ARG A 620 -15.38 -21.32 -29.10
N THR A 621 -14.27 -21.86 -28.59
CA THR A 621 -13.92 -21.77 -27.16
C THR A 621 -13.68 -20.33 -26.72
N VAL A 622 -12.98 -19.52 -27.51
CA VAL A 622 -12.76 -18.10 -27.15
C VAL A 622 -14.07 -17.31 -27.26
N THR A 623 -14.96 -17.67 -28.18
CA THR A 623 -16.26 -17.01 -28.32
C THR A 623 -17.14 -17.27 -27.10
N SER A 624 -17.19 -18.51 -26.60
CA SER A 624 -17.92 -18.79 -25.36
C SER A 624 -17.31 -18.08 -24.15
N LEU A 625 -15.98 -17.99 -24.06
CA LEU A 625 -15.32 -17.20 -23.00
C LEU A 625 -15.56 -15.69 -23.12
N ALA A 626 -15.68 -15.15 -24.34
CA ALA A 626 -16.03 -13.75 -24.58
C ALA A 626 -17.46 -13.46 -24.15
N ILE A 627 -18.41 -14.35 -24.46
CA ILE A 627 -19.79 -14.25 -23.99
C ILE A 627 -19.86 -14.34 -22.46
N ALA A 628 -19.10 -15.24 -21.84
CA ALA A 628 -19.01 -15.31 -20.39
C ALA A 628 -18.54 -13.99 -19.77
N ALA A 629 -17.52 -13.35 -20.37
CA ALA A 629 -17.02 -12.06 -19.90
C ALA A 629 -18.02 -10.91 -20.12
N LEU A 630 -18.76 -10.91 -21.23
CA LEU A 630 -19.83 -9.94 -21.49
C LEU A 630 -20.99 -10.12 -20.51
N ALA A 631 -21.42 -11.36 -20.25
CA ALA A 631 -22.48 -11.66 -19.29
C ALA A 631 -22.07 -11.31 -17.85
N GLU A 632 -20.84 -11.63 -17.45
CA GLU A 632 -20.27 -11.24 -16.15
C GLU A 632 -20.26 -9.72 -15.96
N ALA A 633 -19.86 -8.97 -17.00
CA ALA A 633 -19.82 -7.52 -16.97
C ALA A 633 -21.20 -6.86 -17.01
N SER A 634 -22.22 -7.54 -17.55
CA SER A 634 -23.58 -7.00 -17.70
C SER A 634 -24.50 -7.33 -16.52
N ASN A 635 -24.15 -8.33 -15.71
CA ASN A 635 -24.94 -8.78 -14.55
C ASN A 635 -25.34 -7.60 -13.62
N PRO A 636 -26.64 -7.38 -13.33
CA PRO A 636 -27.80 -8.24 -13.61
C PRO A 636 -28.58 -7.95 -14.91
N TYR A 637 -28.21 -6.93 -15.68
CA TYR A 637 -28.95 -6.49 -16.85
C TYR A 637 -28.46 -7.12 -18.17
N GLY A 638 -29.20 -6.91 -19.26
CA GLY A 638 -28.73 -7.20 -20.61
C GLY A 638 -29.09 -8.59 -21.18
N ILE A 639 -30.01 -9.34 -20.55
CA ILE A 639 -30.46 -10.65 -21.05
C ILE A 639 -31.01 -10.60 -22.47
N GLU A 640 -31.73 -9.52 -22.83
CA GLU A 640 -32.29 -9.31 -24.17
C GLU A 640 -31.23 -9.35 -25.28
N SER A 641 -30.01 -8.90 -24.96
CA SER A 641 -28.90 -8.90 -25.92
C SER A 641 -28.38 -10.30 -26.21
N PHE A 642 -28.64 -11.29 -25.34
CA PHE A 642 -28.14 -12.66 -25.46
C PHE A 642 -29.13 -13.64 -26.10
N ASP A 643 -30.37 -13.25 -26.37
CA ASP A 643 -31.44 -14.15 -26.84
C ASP A 643 -31.06 -14.94 -28.11
N GLU A 644 -30.50 -14.26 -29.12
CA GLU A 644 -30.06 -14.89 -30.38
C GLU A 644 -28.97 -15.97 -30.18
N ILE A 645 -28.22 -15.88 -29.08
CA ILE A 645 -27.09 -16.75 -28.77
C ILE A 645 -27.44 -17.94 -27.88
N LEU A 646 -28.57 -17.88 -27.17
CA LEU A 646 -28.95 -18.93 -26.22
C LEU A 646 -28.99 -20.31 -26.89
N ASN A 647 -29.75 -20.47 -27.97
CA ASN A 647 -29.91 -21.78 -28.64
C ASN A 647 -28.57 -22.38 -29.13
N PRO A 648 -27.70 -21.63 -29.84
CA PRO A 648 -26.33 -22.08 -30.14
C PRO A 648 -25.51 -22.50 -28.93
N LEU A 649 -25.55 -21.76 -27.81
CA LEU A 649 -24.81 -22.12 -26.60
C LEU A 649 -25.31 -23.43 -25.99
N TRP A 650 -26.63 -23.61 -25.91
CA TRP A 650 -27.27 -24.78 -25.33
C TRP A 650 -27.02 -26.05 -26.12
N THR A 651 -27.17 -25.97 -27.45
CA THR A 651 -26.84 -27.08 -28.34
C THR A 651 -25.33 -27.38 -28.32
N GLY A 652 -24.49 -26.35 -28.18
CA GLY A 652 -23.04 -26.47 -27.98
C GLY A 652 -22.67 -27.21 -26.70
N ALA A 653 -23.28 -26.86 -25.57
CA ALA A 653 -23.04 -27.50 -24.26
C ALA A 653 -23.40 -29.00 -24.26
N ARG A 654 -24.42 -29.42 -25.02
CA ARG A 654 -24.77 -30.84 -25.14
C ARG A 654 -23.83 -31.62 -26.05
N LYS A 655 -23.37 -31.01 -27.16
CA LYS A 655 -22.54 -31.66 -28.19
C LYS A 655 -21.05 -31.71 -27.84
N GLN A 656 -20.51 -30.66 -27.24
CA GLN A 656 -19.07 -30.53 -26.97
C GLN A 656 -18.66 -31.34 -25.73
N ARG A 657 -17.38 -31.72 -25.65
CA ARG A 657 -16.75 -32.42 -24.51
C ARG A 657 -15.36 -31.84 -24.25
N GLY A 658 -14.82 -32.09 -23.06
CA GLY A 658 -13.49 -31.62 -22.65
C GLY A 658 -13.41 -30.09 -22.52
N LYS A 659 -12.26 -29.49 -22.85
CA LYS A 659 -12.00 -28.05 -22.67
C LYS A 659 -12.97 -27.14 -23.45
N GLY A 660 -13.47 -27.59 -24.60
CA GLY A 660 -14.50 -26.88 -25.34
C GLY A 660 -15.76 -26.71 -24.50
N LEU A 661 -16.22 -27.78 -23.84
CA LEU A 661 -17.40 -27.77 -22.97
C LEU A 661 -17.25 -26.81 -21.78
N ALA A 662 -16.05 -26.72 -21.18
CA ALA A 662 -15.80 -25.81 -20.06
C ALA A 662 -16.08 -24.34 -20.44
N GLY A 663 -15.70 -23.90 -21.64
CA GLY A 663 -16.02 -22.55 -22.12
C GLY A 663 -17.53 -22.31 -22.26
N PHE A 664 -18.27 -23.27 -22.82
CA PHE A 664 -19.72 -23.18 -22.95
C PHE A 664 -20.44 -23.21 -21.60
N LEU A 665 -20.06 -24.11 -20.69
CA LEU A 665 -20.62 -24.17 -19.33
C LEU A 665 -20.37 -22.87 -18.57
N LYS A 666 -19.17 -22.29 -18.70
CA LYS A 666 -18.87 -21.00 -18.11
C LYS A 666 -19.79 -19.91 -18.66
N ALA A 667 -19.91 -19.80 -19.98
CA ALA A 667 -20.79 -18.82 -20.62
C ALA A 667 -22.21 -18.93 -20.10
N VAL A 668 -22.75 -20.14 -20.04
CA VAL A 668 -24.13 -20.32 -19.59
C VAL A 668 -24.29 -20.03 -18.10
N GLY A 669 -23.35 -20.45 -17.24
CA GLY A 669 -23.41 -20.13 -15.81
C GLY A 669 -23.45 -18.62 -15.52
N TYR A 670 -22.76 -17.81 -16.33
CA TYR A 670 -22.85 -16.35 -16.21
C TYR A 670 -24.13 -15.75 -16.80
N ILE A 671 -24.84 -16.45 -17.68
CA ILE A 671 -26.12 -15.97 -18.26
C ILE A 671 -27.30 -16.31 -17.34
N ILE A 672 -27.27 -17.45 -16.62
CA ILE A 672 -28.40 -17.89 -15.77
C ILE A 672 -28.85 -16.81 -14.78
N PRO A 673 -27.96 -16.09 -14.05
CA PRO A 673 -28.39 -15.04 -13.13
C PRO A 673 -29.05 -13.82 -13.78
N LEU A 674 -28.92 -13.64 -15.10
CA LEU A 674 -29.56 -12.54 -15.84
C LEU A 674 -30.97 -12.93 -16.33
N MET A 675 -31.35 -14.21 -16.22
CA MET A 675 -32.65 -14.69 -16.69
C MET A 675 -33.75 -14.49 -15.65
N ASP A 676 -34.99 -14.37 -16.11
CA ASP A 676 -36.17 -14.45 -15.25
C ASP A 676 -36.29 -15.82 -14.58
N GLU A 677 -36.95 -15.88 -13.43
CA GLU A 677 -37.03 -17.06 -12.56
C GLU A 677 -37.50 -18.35 -13.28
N ASP A 678 -38.52 -18.24 -14.12
CA ASP A 678 -39.08 -19.38 -14.86
C ASP A 678 -38.09 -19.98 -15.86
N TYR A 679 -37.42 -19.11 -16.63
CA TYR A 679 -36.40 -19.51 -17.59
C TYR A 679 -35.16 -20.03 -16.88
N ALA A 680 -34.73 -19.36 -15.80
CA ALA A 680 -33.60 -19.78 -14.99
C ALA A 680 -33.80 -21.19 -14.42
N ASN A 681 -34.99 -21.52 -13.90
CA ASN A 681 -35.29 -22.85 -13.38
C ASN A 681 -35.23 -23.92 -14.50
N TYR A 682 -35.88 -23.68 -15.64
CA TYR A 682 -35.87 -24.60 -16.78
C TYR A 682 -34.45 -24.91 -17.26
N TYR A 683 -33.63 -23.87 -17.43
CA TYR A 683 -32.27 -23.99 -17.91
C TYR A 683 -31.31 -24.58 -16.86
N THR A 684 -31.50 -24.25 -15.58
CA THR A 684 -30.69 -24.81 -14.50
C THR A 684 -30.90 -26.32 -14.37
N ALA A 685 -32.15 -26.80 -14.44
CA ALA A 685 -32.45 -28.22 -14.37
C ALA A 685 -31.72 -29.03 -15.46
N GLN A 686 -31.67 -28.50 -16.68
CA GLN A 686 -30.97 -29.15 -17.79
C GLN A 686 -29.44 -29.10 -17.66
N ILE A 687 -28.88 -28.02 -17.12
CA ILE A 687 -27.45 -27.92 -16.87
C ILE A 687 -27.02 -28.81 -15.73
N MET A 688 -27.84 -28.96 -14.70
CA MET A 688 -27.47 -29.71 -13.51
C MET A 688 -27.14 -31.16 -13.85
N GLU A 689 -27.85 -31.80 -14.79
CA GLU A 689 -27.51 -33.13 -15.29
C GLU A 689 -26.09 -33.20 -15.90
N ILE A 690 -25.70 -32.15 -16.63
CA ILE A 690 -24.35 -32.05 -17.21
C ILE A 690 -23.32 -31.80 -16.10
N LEU A 691 -23.61 -30.90 -15.16
CA LEU A 691 -22.71 -30.58 -14.05
C LEU A 691 -22.44 -31.81 -13.19
N LEU A 692 -23.48 -32.54 -12.76
CA LEU A 692 -23.34 -33.75 -11.94
C LEU A 692 -22.45 -34.80 -12.61
N ARG A 693 -22.56 -34.97 -13.94
CA ARG A 693 -21.67 -35.85 -14.69
C ARG A 693 -20.21 -35.38 -14.65
N GLU A 694 -19.97 -34.08 -14.71
CA GLU A 694 -18.62 -33.50 -14.74
C GLU A 694 -17.99 -33.29 -13.33
N PHE A 695 -18.70 -33.57 -12.21
CA PHE A 695 -18.14 -33.50 -10.84
C PHE A 695 -16.95 -34.44 -10.65
N ALA A 696 -17.02 -35.62 -11.27
CA ALA A 696 -15.96 -36.62 -11.25
C ALA A 696 -14.80 -36.32 -12.22
N SER A 697 -14.86 -35.21 -12.98
CA SER A 697 -13.82 -34.87 -13.95
C SER A 697 -12.46 -34.69 -13.27
N PRO A 698 -11.37 -35.25 -13.80
CA PRO A 698 -10.03 -35.05 -13.26
C PRO A 698 -9.45 -33.66 -13.61
N ASP A 699 -10.01 -32.96 -14.60
CA ASP A 699 -9.50 -31.68 -15.08
C ASP A 699 -9.81 -30.54 -14.10
N GLU A 700 -8.78 -29.83 -13.65
CA GLU A 700 -8.92 -28.72 -12.72
C GLU A 700 -9.65 -27.51 -13.33
N GLU A 701 -9.46 -27.24 -14.63
CA GLU A 701 -10.16 -26.14 -15.31
C GLU A 701 -11.66 -26.41 -15.34
N MET A 702 -12.05 -27.67 -15.60
CA MET A 702 -13.44 -28.09 -15.56
C MET A 702 -14.02 -27.95 -14.15
N LYS A 703 -13.31 -28.41 -13.11
CA LYS A 703 -13.77 -28.28 -11.71
C LYS A 703 -14.01 -26.82 -11.32
N LYS A 704 -13.13 -25.91 -11.72
CA LYS A 704 -13.28 -24.47 -11.46
C LYS A 704 -14.53 -23.90 -12.12
N VAL A 705 -14.76 -24.24 -13.38
CA VAL A 705 -15.98 -23.84 -14.09
C VAL A 705 -17.21 -24.41 -13.42
N VAL A 706 -17.22 -25.72 -13.14
CA VAL A 706 -18.35 -26.40 -12.50
C VAL A 706 -18.68 -25.77 -11.15
N LEU A 707 -17.69 -25.55 -10.28
CA LEU A 707 -17.90 -24.88 -8.99
C LEU A 707 -18.48 -23.47 -9.16
N LYS A 708 -17.97 -22.69 -10.12
CA LYS A 708 -18.48 -21.34 -10.38
C LYS A 708 -19.92 -21.35 -10.89
N VAL A 709 -20.25 -22.28 -11.78
CA VAL A 709 -21.61 -22.44 -12.31
C VAL A 709 -22.56 -22.87 -11.19
N ILE A 710 -22.16 -23.79 -10.30
CA ILE A 710 -23.00 -24.18 -9.14
C ILE A 710 -23.26 -22.97 -8.23
N SER A 711 -22.23 -22.18 -7.93
CA SER A 711 -22.35 -20.93 -7.16
C SER A 711 -23.38 -19.98 -7.79
N GLN A 712 -23.32 -19.79 -9.12
CA GLN A 712 -24.27 -18.94 -9.86
C GLN A 712 -25.69 -19.50 -9.88
N CYS A 713 -25.84 -20.81 -10.12
CA CYS A 713 -27.14 -21.48 -10.07
C CYS A 713 -27.76 -21.39 -8.67
N ALA A 714 -26.97 -21.56 -7.61
CA ALA A 714 -27.44 -21.41 -6.24
C ALA A 714 -27.85 -19.97 -5.91
N ALA A 715 -27.17 -18.97 -6.46
CA ALA A 715 -27.56 -17.58 -6.26
C ALA A 715 -28.90 -17.21 -6.93
N THR A 716 -29.34 -17.98 -7.93
CA THR A 716 -30.53 -17.64 -8.73
C THR A 716 -31.83 -17.98 -8.00
N ASP A 717 -32.84 -17.11 -8.08
CA ASP A 717 -34.09 -17.26 -7.32
C ASP A 717 -34.98 -18.42 -7.81
N GLY A 718 -34.88 -18.80 -9.08
CA GLY A 718 -35.61 -19.95 -9.64
C GLY A 718 -35.22 -21.33 -9.08
N VAL A 719 -34.10 -21.44 -8.34
CA VAL A 719 -33.62 -22.72 -7.79
C VAL A 719 -34.08 -22.90 -6.35
N THR A 720 -34.95 -23.90 -6.12
CA THR A 720 -35.45 -24.19 -4.78
C THR A 720 -34.39 -24.83 -3.87
N ALA A 721 -34.41 -24.49 -2.58
CA ALA A 721 -33.52 -25.09 -1.59
C ALA A 721 -33.70 -26.61 -1.46
N GLY A 722 -34.93 -27.12 -1.65
CA GLY A 722 -35.22 -28.56 -1.63
C GLY A 722 -34.50 -29.31 -2.75
N TYR A 723 -34.48 -28.74 -3.97
CA TYR A 723 -33.78 -29.32 -5.11
C TYR A 723 -32.27 -29.46 -4.86
N LEU A 724 -31.63 -28.42 -4.29
CA LEU A 724 -30.20 -28.47 -3.96
C LEU A 724 -29.90 -29.56 -2.91
N LYS A 725 -30.76 -29.70 -1.90
CA LYS A 725 -30.60 -30.71 -0.83
C LYS A 725 -30.61 -32.14 -1.37
N GLU A 726 -31.56 -32.46 -2.25
CA GLU A 726 -31.75 -33.83 -2.72
C GLU A 726 -30.78 -34.23 -3.85
N GLN A 727 -30.45 -33.30 -4.77
CA GLN A 727 -29.76 -33.64 -6.01
C GLN A 727 -28.30 -33.18 -6.08
N VAL A 728 -27.89 -32.17 -5.30
CA VAL A 728 -26.58 -31.51 -5.48
C VAL A 728 -25.65 -31.66 -4.29
N LEU A 729 -26.16 -31.50 -3.06
CA LEU A 729 -25.32 -31.41 -1.86
C LEU A 729 -24.45 -32.66 -1.62
N ASP A 730 -25.04 -33.84 -1.68
CA ASP A 730 -24.32 -35.07 -1.32
C ASP A 730 -23.18 -35.38 -2.29
N ASP A 731 -23.41 -35.21 -3.60
CA ASP A 731 -22.38 -35.37 -4.62
C ASP A 731 -21.34 -34.25 -4.59
N PHE A 732 -21.73 -33.03 -4.21
CA PHE A 732 -20.83 -31.89 -4.03
C PHE A 732 -19.83 -32.14 -2.88
N PHE A 733 -20.32 -32.51 -1.68
CA PHE A 733 -19.45 -32.78 -0.54
C PHE A 733 -18.57 -34.02 -0.78
N LYS A 734 -19.08 -35.04 -1.48
CA LYS A 734 -18.29 -36.23 -1.81
C LYS A 734 -17.14 -35.92 -2.78
N SER A 735 -17.37 -35.07 -3.78
CA SER A 735 -16.41 -34.81 -4.86
C SER A 735 -15.44 -33.66 -4.57
N PHE A 736 -15.90 -32.58 -3.92
CA PHE A 736 -15.12 -31.35 -3.73
C PHE A 736 -14.54 -31.18 -2.32
N TRP A 737 -15.14 -31.77 -1.27
CA TRP A 737 -14.62 -31.73 0.09
C TRP A 737 -13.63 -32.89 0.34
N VAL A 738 -12.47 -32.79 -0.31
CA VAL A 738 -11.36 -33.76 -0.19
C VAL A 738 -10.09 -33.03 0.25
N ARG A 739 -9.24 -33.67 1.07
CA ARG A 739 -7.97 -33.10 1.57
C ARG A 739 -7.08 -32.47 0.49
N ARG A 740 -7.07 -33.03 -0.73
CA ARG A 740 -6.33 -32.48 -1.89
C ARG A 740 -6.77 -31.07 -2.26
N MET A 741 -8.07 -30.77 -2.17
CA MET A 741 -8.62 -29.45 -2.55
C MET A 741 -8.21 -28.35 -1.56
N ALA A 742 -7.89 -28.71 -0.32
CA ALA A 742 -7.42 -27.77 0.69
C ALA A 742 -5.94 -27.36 0.55
N LEU A 743 -5.14 -28.12 -0.21
CA LEU A 743 -3.72 -27.82 -0.43
C LEU A 743 -3.51 -26.73 -1.48
N ASP A 744 -4.32 -26.71 -2.53
CA ASP A 744 -4.28 -25.65 -3.54
C ASP A 744 -5.14 -24.45 -3.11
N LYS A 745 -4.50 -23.29 -2.91
CA LYS A 745 -5.14 -22.05 -2.48
C LYS A 745 -6.23 -21.55 -3.45
N ARG A 746 -6.09 -21.81 -4.76
CA ARG A 746 -7.10 -21.37 -5.75
C ARG A 746 -8.37 -22.20 -5.65
N ASN A 747 -8.21 -23.52 -5.62
CA ASN A 747 -9.31 -24.46 -5.46
C ASN A 747 -9.98 -24.32 -4.08
N TYR A 748 -9.17 -24.18 -3.03
CA TYR A 748 -9.61 -23.86 -1.66
C TYR A 748 -10.59 -22.69 -1.65
N ARG A 749 -10.19 -21.55 -2.23
CA ARG A 749 -11.01 -20.33 -2.21
C ARG A 749 -12.33 -20.55 -2.94
N GLN A 750 -12.28 -21.19 -4.10
CA GLN A 750 -13.48 -21.45 -4.91
C GLN A 750 -14.45 -22.39 -4.18
N VAL A 751 -13.96 -23.45 -3.53
CA VAL A 751 -14.81 -24.38 -2.77
C VAL A 751 -15.45 -23.69 -1.57
N VAL A 752 -14.69 -22.88 -0.83
CA VAL A 752 -15.21 -22.11 0.31
C VAL A 752 -16.30 -21.14 -0.14
N GLU A 753 -16.05 -20.32 -1.17
CA GLU A 753 -17.03 -19.36 -1.70
C GLU A 753 -18.28 -20.08 -2.21
N THR A 754 -18.11 -21.15 -3.00
CA THR A 754 -19.25 -21.93 -3.52
C THR A 754 -20.07 -22.56 -2.40
N THR A 755 -19.42 -23.04 -1.32
CA THR A 755 -20.14 -23.62 -0.17
C THR A 755 -20.92 -22.57 0.60
N VAL A 756 -20.40 -21.34 0.70
CA VAL A 756 -21.10 -20.21 1.33
C VAL A 756 -22.33 -19.80 0.51
N ASP A 757 -22.20 -19.69 -0.81
CA ASP A 757 -23.31 -19.33 -1.70
C ASP A 757 -24.44 -20.37 -1.64
N ILE A 758 -24.09 -21.66 -1.63
CA ILE A 758 -25.06 -22.74 -1.42
C ILE A 758 -25.69 -22.63 -0.02
N GLY A 759 -24.89 -22.33 1.00
CA GLY A 759 -25.35 -22.17 2.38
C GLY A 759 -26.37 -21.05 2.55
N GLN A 760 -26.27 -19.96 1.77
CA GLN A 760 -27.24 -18.86 1.81
C GLN A 760 -28.66 -19.28 1.40
N LYS A 761 -28.80 -20.24 0.48
CA LYS A 761 -30.12 -20.77 0.08
C LYS A 761 -30.57 -21.96 0.93
N VAL A 762 -29.65 -22.88 1.24
CA VAL A 762 -29.97 -24.18 1.87
C VAL A 762 -30.18 -24.06 3.38
N GLY A 763 -29.53 -23.08 4.02
CA GLY A 763 -29.54 -22.87 5.46
C GLY A 763 -28.23 -23.28 6.15
N VAL A 764 -28.01 -22.75 7.35
CA VAL A 764 -26.76 -22.93 8.12
C VAL A 764 -26.65 -24.34 8.67
N SER A 765 -27.73 -24.88 9.25
CA SER A 765 -27.69 -26.18 9.95
C SER A 765 -27.24 -27.30 9.02
N GLU A 766 -27.78 -27.31 7.81
CA GLU A 766 -27.59 -28.36 6.81
C GLU A 766 -26.14 -28.44 6.27
N ILE A 767 -25.49 -27.28 6.13
CA ILE A 767 -24.08 -27.22 5.72
C ILE A 767 -23.16 -27.54 6.90
N LEU A 768 -23.42 -26.94 8.07
CA LEU A 768 -22.61 -27.15 9.27
C LEU A 768 -22.62 -28.62 9.70
N GLU A 769 -23.75 -29.31 9.65
CA GLU A 769 -23.83 -30.72 10.04
C GLU A 769 -22.88 -31.63 9.22
N ARG A 770 -22.73 -31.33 7.92
CA ARG A 770 -21.82 -32.06 7.01
C ARG A 770 -20.35 -31.72 7.23
N ILE A 771 -20.01 -30.48 7.62
CA ILE A 771 -18.61 -30.04 7.72
C ILE A 771 -18.04 -30.08 9.15
N VAL A 772 -18.86 -30.10 10.20
CA VAL A 772 -18.38 -30.03 11.60
C VAL A 772 -17.46 -31.20 11.96
N ALA A 773 -17.64 -32.38 11.36
CA ALA A 773 -16.72 -33.51 11.56
C ALA A 773 -15.30 -33.21 11.05
N ASN A 774 -15.17 -32.39 10.01
CA ASN A 774 -13.89 -32.04 9.38
C ASN A 774 -13.04 -31.10 10.26
N LEU A 775 -13.64 -30.42 11.24
CA LEU A 775 -12.92 -29.58 12.21
C LEU A 775 -11.93 -30.36 13.07
N LYS A 776 -12.14 -31.68 13.21
CA LYS A 776 -11.26 -32.59 13.96
C LYS A 776 -10.40 -33.48 13.06
N ASP A 777 -10.32 -33.19 11.77
CA ASP A 777 -9.43 -33.93 10.86
C ASP A 777 -7.95 -33.68 11.21
N GLU A 778 -7.09 -34.66 10.95
CA GLU A 778 -5.64 -34.57 11.20
C GLU A 778 -4.95 -33.50 10.33
N SER A 779 -5.51 -33.19 9.16
CA SER A 779 -4.94 -32.21 8.23
C SER A 779 -5.31 -30.78 8.63
N GLU A 780 -4.31 -29.99 9.03
CA GLU A 780 -4.50 -28.59 9.42
C GLU A 780 -5.06 -27.72 8.28
N ALA A 781 -4.60 -27.92 7.04
CA ALA A 781 -5.11 -27.19 5.87
C ALA A 781 -6.61 -27.45 5.64
N TYR A 782 -7.06 -28.68 5.91
CA TYR A 782 -8.46 -29.07 5.78
C TYR A 782 -9.32 -28.52 6.92
N ARG A 783 -8.80 -28.51 8.16
CA ARG A 783 -9.42 -27.81 9.30
C ARG A 783 -9.56 -26.32 9.02
N LYS A 784 -8.52 -25.68 8.47
CA LYS A 784 -8.52 -24.27 8.09
C LYS A 784 -9.61 -23.95 7.07
N MET A 785 -9.74 -24.76 6.03
CA MET A 785 -10.82 -24.64 5.03
C MET A 785 -12.20 -24.70 5.66
N THR A 786 -12.35 -25.65 6.60
CA THR A 786 -13.60 -25.84 7.34
C THR A 786 -13.91 -24.63 8.21
N VAL A 787 -12.94 -24.12 8.98
CA VAL A 787 -13.14 -22.96 9.86
C VAL A 787 -13.41 -21.69 9.06
N GLU A 788 -12.77 -21.46 7.92
CA GLU A 788 -13.09 -20.32 7.05
C GLU A 788 -14.52 -20.42 6.50
N THR A 789 -14.95 -21.62 6.13
CA THR A 789 -16.33 -21.84 5.66
C THR A 789 -17.34 -21.58 6.77
N VAL A 790 -17.09 -22.12 7.98
CA VAL A 790 -17.90 -21.87 9.17
C VAL A 790 -17.97 -20.38 9.48
N GLU A 791 -16.83 -19.69 9.44
CA GLU A 791 -16.74 -18.25 9.71
C GLU A 791 -17.63 -17.44 8.76
N LYS A 792 -17.52 -17.65 7.45
CA LYS A 792 -18.31 -16.93 6.44
C LYS A 792 -19.80 -17.27 6.49
N ILE A 793 -20.15 -18.53 6.75
CA ILE A 793 -21.56 -18.95 6.86
C ILE A 793 -22.19 -18.34 8.11
N VAL A 794 -21.53 -18.45 9.26
CA VAL A 794 -22.06 -17.94 10.54
C VAL A 794 -22.08 -16.40 10.56
N ALA A 795 -21.11 -15.74 9.93
CA ALA A 795 -21.12 -14.29 9.78
C ALA A 795 -22.24 -13.78 8.87
N SER A 796 -22.62 -14.53 7.82
CA SER A 796 -23.66 -14.10 6.88
C SER A 796 -25.08 -14.43 7.33
N LEU A 797 -25.30 -15.62 7.89
CA LEU A 797 -26.64 -16.13 8.24
C LEU A 797 -26.93 -16.16 9.74
N GLY A 798 -25.92 -15.95 10.59
CA GLY A 798 -26.02 -16.05 12.04
C GLY A 798 -26.07 -17.49 12.56
N ALA A 799 -26.49 -17.64 13.82
CA ALA A 799 -26.51 -18.93 14.53
C ALA A 799 -27.91 -19.38 14.99
N ALA A 800 -28.98 -18.73 14.52
CA ALA A 800 -30.35 -19.02 14.96
C ALA A 800 -30.83 -20.43 14.58
N ASP A 801 -30.44 -20.91 13.39
CA ASP A 801 -30.80 -22.21 12.82
C ASP A 801 -30.00 -23.39 13.44
N ILE A 802 -29.05 -23.12 14.34
CA ILE A 802 -28.16 -24.15 14.91
C ILE A 802 -28.85 -24.81 16.12
N GLY A 803 -29.13 -26.11 16.03
CA GLY A 803 -29.62 -26.91 17.17
C GLY A 803 -28.57 -27.12 18.28
N GLU A 804 -29.01 -27.46 19.49
CA GLU A 804 -28.14 -27.61 20.69
C GLU A 804 -27.01 -28.62 20.51
N ARG A 805 -27.30 -29.80 19.93
CA ARG A 805 -26.28 -30.81 19.64
C ARG A 805 -25.24 -30.34 18.61
N LEU A 806 -25.68 -29.55 17.62
CA LEU A 806 -24.78 -29.02 16.59
C LEU A 806 -23.91 -27.91 17.18
N GLU A 807 -24.47 -27.09 18.08
CA GLU A 807 -23.74 -26.08 18.86
C GLU A 807 -22.61 -26.72 19.69
N GLU A 808 -22.89 -27.77 20.46
CA GLU A 808 -21.88 -28.48 21.26
C GLU A 808 -20.73 -29.00 20.38
N ARG A 809 -21.08 -29.68 19.27
CA ARG A 809 -20.09 -30.23 18.33
C ARG A 809 -19.28 -29.12 17.64
N LEU A 810 -19.90 -27.99 17.35
CA LEU A 810 -19.27 -26.84 16.71
C LEU A 810 -18.25 -26.19 17.65
N ILE A 811 -18.63 -25.92 18.91
CA ILE A 811 -17.73 -25.35 19.91
C ILE A 811 -16.56 -26.28 20.21
N ASP A 812 -16.82 -27.58 20.39
CA ASP A 812 -15.78 -28.58 20.63
C ASP A 812 -14.85 -28.74 19.42
N GLY A 813 -15.39 -28.76 18.20
CA GLY A 813 -14.61 -28.80 16.96
C GLY A 813 -13.74 -27.56 16.77
N ILE A 814 -14.26 -26.37 17.06
CA ILE A 814 -13.52 -25.11 16.97
C ILE A 814 -12.45 -25.01 18.06
N LEU A 815 -12.74 -25.44 19.28
CA LEU A 815 -11.76 -25.51 20.37
C LEU A 815 -10.60 -26.45 20.02
N HIS A 816 -10.90 -27.63 19.47
CA HIS A 816 -9.89 -28.58 19.01
C HIS A 816 -9.03 -27.98 17.89
N ALA A 817 -9.66 -27.42 16.85
CA ALA A 817 -8.97 -26.76 15.75
C ALA A 817 -8.17 -25.51 16.20
N PHE A 818 -8.55 -24.88 17.32
CA PHE A 818 -7.83 -23.76 17.91
C PHE A 818 -6.61 -24.19 18.75
N GLN A 819 -6.69 -25.36 19.39
CA GLN A 819 -5.61 -25.91 20.21
C GLN A 819 -4.51 -26.54 19.35
N GLU A 820 -4.86 -27.30 18.31
CA GLU A 820 -3.91 -28.04 17.46
C GLU A 820 -3.32 -27.24 16.29
N GLN A 821 -3.14 -25.92 16.46
CA GLN A 821 -2.54 -25.09 15.40
C GLN A 821 -1.03 -25.19 15.44
N THR A 822 -0.42 -25.42 14.27
CA THR A 822 1.03 -25.32 14.11
C THR A 822 1.43 -23.95 13.62
N VAL A 823 0.58 -23.31 12.79
CA VAL A 823 0.77 -21.95 12.27
C VAL A 823 -0.37 -21.06 12.75
N GLU A 824 -0.05 -19.95 13.40
CA GLU A 824 -1.09 -19.02 13.87
C GLU A 824 -1.68 -18.22 12.70
N ASP A 825 -2.87 -18.65 12.28
CA ASP A 825 -3.66 -18.00 11.25
C ASP A 825 -4.79 -17.15 11.82
N ILE A 826 -4.99 -15.97 11.22
CA ILE A 826 -6.08 -15.05 11.58
C ILE A 826 -7.45 -15.68 11.30
N VAL A 827 -7.55 -16.55 10.28
CA VAL A 827 -8.79 -17.25 9.91
C VAL A 827 -9.37 -18.02 11.08
N MET A 828 -8.54 -18.72 11.84
CA MET A 828 -9.00 -19.51 12.97
C MET A 828 -9.47 -18.65 14.13
N LEU A 829 -8.78 -17.52 14.37
CA LEU A 829 -9.18 -16.53 15.37
C LEU A 829 -10.50 -15.84 14.97
N ASN A 830 -10.65 -15.50 13.69
CA ASN A 830 -11.88 -14.93 13.14
C ASN A 830 -13.04 -15.93 13.29
N GLY A 831 -12.86 -17.17 12.86
CA GLY A 831 -13.88 -18.20 12.97
C GLY A 831 -14.33 -18.44 14.41
N PHE A 832 -13.37 -18.54 15.35
CA PHE A 832 -13.69 -18.66 16.77
C PHE A 832 -14.49 -17.46 17.27
N GLY A 833 -14.01 -16.24 17.00
CA GLY A 833 -14.68 -15.01 17.43
C GLY A 833 -16.08 -14.86 16.84
N SER A 834 -16.24 -15.13 15.54
CA SER A 834 -17.52 -15.04 14.84
C SER A 834 -18.54 -16.03 15.39
N VAL A 835 -18.14 -17.28 15.68
CA VAL A 835 -19.05 -18.28 16.27
C VAL A 835 -19.46 -17.90 17.70
N VAL A 836 -18.52 -17.47 18.55
CA VAL A 836 -18.85 -17.03 19.92
C VAL A 836 -19.77 -15.79 19.90
N ASN A 837 -19.49 -14.83 19.02
CA ASN A 837 -20.31 -13.63 18.89
C ASN A 837 -21.70 -13.93 18.33
N ALA A 838 -21.82 -14.88 17.39
CA ALA A 838 -23.11 -15.28 16.82
C ALA A 838 -23.97 -16.08 17.81
N LEU A 839 -23.37 -16.93 18.65
CA LEU A 839 -24.08 -17.66 19.70
C LEU A 839 -24.50 -16.75 20.87
N GLY A 840 -23.74 -15.67 21.14
CA GLY A 840 -24.07 -14.68 22.16
C GLY A 840 -24.28 -15.32 23.54
N THR A 841 -25.48 -15.14 24.11
CA THR A 841 -25.83 -15.68 25.43
C THR A 841 -25.84 -17.20 25.51
N ARG A 842 -26.02 -17.90 24.38
CA ARG A 842 -25.97 -19.38 24.33
C ARG A 842 -24.58 -19.92 24.64
N CYS A 843 -23.54 -19.12 24.43
CA CYS A 843 -22.15 -19.52 24.69
C CYS A 843 -21.82 -19.65 26.20
N LYS A 844 -22.72 -19.23 27.10
CA LYS A 844 -22.48 -19.19 28.56
C LYS A 844 -21.93 -20.50 29.16
N PRO A 845 -22.47 -21.70 28.87
CA PRO A 845 -21.96 -22.95 29.45
C PRO A 845 -20.52 -23.26 29.03
N TYR A 846 -20.08 -22.78 27.86
CA TYR A 846 -18.77 -23.06 27.29
C TYR A 846 -17.70 -22.03 27.70
N LEU A 847 -18.10 -20.82 28.15
CA LEU A 847 -17.17 -19.76 28.54
C LEU A 847 -16.10 -20.19 29.55
N PRO A 848 -16.39 -20.97 30.61
CA PRO A 848 -15.35 -21.42 31.55
C PRO A 848 -14.27 -22.27 30.88
N GLN A 849 -14.66 -23.16 29.96
CA GLN A 849 -13.73 -23.99 29.19
C GLN A 849 -12.89 -23.14 28.23
N ILE A 850 -13.53 -22.22 27.51
CA ILE A 850 -12.86 -21.29 26.58
C ILE A 850 -11.82 -20.46 27.33
N VAL A 851 -12.20 -19.86 28.48
CA VAL A 851 -11.29 -19.06 29.31
C VAL A 851 -10.14 -19.91 29.85
N SER A 852 -10.40 -21.15 30.26
CA SER A 852 -9.34 -22.07 30.70
C SER A 852 -8.34 -22.37 29.58
N THR A 853 -8.83 -22.60 28.35
CA THR A 853 -7.95 -22.78 27.17
C THR A 853 -7.16 -21.51 26.87
N VAL A 854 -7.79 -20.32 26.94
CA VAL A 854 -7.11 -19.04 26.73
C VAL A 854 -5.99 -18.82 27.74
N LEU A 855 -6.25 -19.06 29.03
CA LEU A 855 -5.24 -18.94 30.09
C LEU A 855 -4.08 -19.93 29.88
N TRP A 856 -4.38 -21.16 29.46
CA TRP A 856 -3.35 -22.14 29.14
C TRP A 856 -2.49 -21.71 27.95
N ARG A 857 -3.11 -21.17 26.88
CA ARG A 857 -2.38 -20.66 25.71
C ARG A 857 -1.58 -19.38 26.01
N LEU A 858 -2.04 -18.54 26.94
CA LEU A 858 -1.32 -17.35 27.38
C LEU A 858 -0.01 -17.70 28.14
N ASN A 859 0.07 -18.90 28.71
CA ASN A 859 1.27 -19.41 29.37
C ASN A 859 2.21 -20.19 28.43
N ASN A 860 1.89 -20.26 27.14
CA ASN A 860 2.71 -20.99 26.18
C ASN A 860 4.06 -20.29 25.94
N LYS A 861 5.11 -21.07 25.70
CA LYS A 861 6.45 -20.55 25.37
C LYS A 861 6.45 -19.73 24.08
N SER A 862 5.58 -20.08 23.12
CA SER A 862 5.49 -19.37 21.84
C SER A 862 4.83 -18.00 22.00
N ALA A 863 5.49 -16.94 21.56
CA ALA A 863 4.97 -15.57 21.60
C ALA A 863 3.71 -15.39 20.73
N THR A 864 3.68 -16.00 19.55
CA THR A 864 2.57 -15.92 18.59
C THR A 864 1.28 -16.56 19.13
N VAL A 865 1.40 -17.68 19.88
CA VAL A 865 0.28 -18.31 20.58
C VAL A 865 -0.29 -17.38 21.66
N ARG A 866 0.58 -16.72 22.44
CA ARG A 866 0.17 -15.76 23.47
C ARG A 866 -0.52 -14.54 22.86
N GLN A 867 -0.04 -14.06 21.72
CA GLN A 867 -0.67 -12.98 20.96
C GLN A 867 -2.11 -13.37 20.55
N GLN A 868 -2.28 -14.54 19.93
CA GLN A 868 -3.59 -15.02 19.47
C GLN A 868 -4.57 -15.23 20.62
N ALA A 869 -4.07 -15.71 21.77
CA ALA A 869 -4.89 -15.84 22.99
C ALA A 869 -5.38 -14.47 23.49
N ALA A 870 -4.51 -13.46 23.55
CA ALA A 870 -4.91 -12.11 23.92
C ALA A 870 -5.88 -11.47 22.90
N ASP A 871 -5.64 -11.67 21.60
CA ASP A 871 -6.55 -11.18 20.55
C ASP A 871 -7.93 -11.85 20.63
N LEU A 872 -8.00 -13.11 21.06
CA LEU A 872 -9.27 -13.81 21.29
C LEU A 872 -10.04 -13.17 22.45
N VAL A 873 -9.36 -12.84 23.56
CA VAL A 873 -9.99 -12.13 24.69
C VAL A 873 -10.64 -10.82 24.25
N SER A 874 -9.95 -10.06 23.39
CA SER A 874 -10.48 -8.79 22.87
C SER A 874 -11.81 -8.96 22.11
N ARG A 875 -11.99 -10.10 21.41
CA ARG A 875 -13.21 -10.40 20.64
C ARG A 875 -14.35 -10.92 21.49
N ILE A 876 -14.05 -11.75 22.50
CA ILE A 876 -15.07 -12.38 23.35
C ILE A 876 -15.52 -11.50 24.52
N ALA A 877 -14.79 -10.42 24.84
CA ALA A 877 -15.06 -9.58 26.01
C ALA A 877 -16.51 -9.07 26.08
N MET A 878 -17.10 -8.68 24.94
CA MET A 878 -18.50 -8.22 24.90
C MET A 878 -19.49 -9.35 25.21
N VAL A 879 -19.27 -10.54 24.67
CA VAL A 879 -20.11 -11.73 24.92
C VAL A 879 -20.02 -12.17 26.37
N MET A 880 -18.81 -12.15 26.96
CA MET A 880 -18.63 -12.47 28.38
C MET A 880 -19.46 -11.56 29.30
N LYS A 881 -19.56 -10.27 28.97
CA LYS A 881 -20.41 -9.34 29.72
C LYS A 881 -21.89 -9.60 29.53
N GLN A 882 -22.32 -9.89 28.30
CA GLN A 882 -23.72 -10.26 28.01
C GLN A 882 -24.15 -11.53 28.77
N CYS A 883 -23.22 -12.46 28.99
CA CYS A 883 -23.46 -13.68 29.78
C CYS A 883 -23.47 -13.45 31.31
N GLY A 884 -23.07 -12.27 31.78
CA GLY A 884 -22.99 -11.90 33.20
C GLY A 884 -21.76 -12.44 33.93
N GLU A 885 -20.72 -12.88 33.21
CA GLU A 885 -19.53 -13.52 33.79
C GLU A 885 -18.42 -12.50 34.15
N ASP A 886 -18.77 -11.52 35.01
CA ASP A 886 -17.84 -10.45 35.42
C ASP A 886 -16.63 -10.98 36.21
N ALA A 887 -16.80 -12.06 36.97
CA ALA A 887 -15.72 -12.68 37.73
C ALA A 887 -14.63 -13.29 36.83
N LEU A 888 -15.03 -13.93 35.71
CA LEU A 888 -14.08 -14.47 34.74
C LEU A 888 -13.32 -13.36 34.01
N MET A 889 -13.99 -12.24 33.69
CA MET A 889 -13.33 -11.07 33.12
C MET A 889 -12.35 -10.42 34.09
N GLY A 890 -12.69 -10.33 35.38
CA GLY A 890 -11.77 -9.85 36.43
C GLY A 890 -10.52 -10.72 36.54
N LYS A 891 -10.69 -12.06 36.50
CA LYS A 891 -9.55 -13.00 36.48
C LYS A 891 -8.67 -12.81 35.25
N LEU A 892 -9.26 -12.67 34.06
CA LEU A 892 -8.51 -12.35 32.84
C LEU A 892 -7.80 -11.00 32.94
N GLY A 893 -8.43 -9.99 33.53
CA GLY A 893 -7.86 -8.67 33.76
C GLY A 893 -6.60 -8.71 34.63
N ILE A 894 -6.62 -9.46 35.73
CA ILE A 894 -5.45 -9.65 36.61
C ILE A 894 -4.32 -10.34 35.86
N VAL A 895 -4.61 -11.45 35.16
CA VAL A 895 -3.59 -12.20 34.43
C VAL A 895 -2.96 -11.33 33.33
N LEU A 896 -3.78 -10.64 32.52
CA LEU A 896 -3.28 -9.74 31.48
C LEU A 896 -2.46 -8.57 32.05
N TYR A 897 -2.79 -8.11 33.25
CA TYR A 897 -2.01 -7.08 33.95
C TYR A 897 -0.62 -7.59 34.37
N GLU A 898 -0.49 -8.83 34.86
CA GLU A 898 0.80 -9.43 35.19
C GLU A 898 1.71 -9.55 33.95
N TYR A 899 1.11 -9.78 32.78
CA TYR A 899 1.82 -9.84 31.49
C TYR A 899 2.16 -8.49 30.85
N LEU A 900 1.90 -7.35 31.50
CA LEU A 900 2.32 -6.02 31.00
C LEU A 900 3.85 -5.85 30.91
N GLY A 901 4.62 -6.77 31.50
CA GLY A 901 6.08 -6.83 31.38
C GLY A 901 6.60 -7.65 30.19
N GLU A 902 5.74 -8.00 29.24
CA GLU A 902 6.12 -8.83 28.09
C GLU A 902 7.21 -8.20 27.21
N GLU A 903 8.23 -8.99 26.86
CA GLU A 903 9.38 -8.54 26.06
C GLU A 903 9.01 -8.36 24.58
N TYR A 904 8.12 -9.22 24.06
CA TYR A 904 7.68 -9.17 22.67
C TYR A 904 6.60 -8.09 22.47
N PRO A 905 6.88 -7.04 21.67
CA PRO A 905 5.97 -5.90 21.56
C PRO A 905 4.67 -6.24 20.81
N GLU A 906 4.67 -7.22 19.92
CA GLU A 906 3.46 -7.65 19.23
C GLU A 906 2.44 -8.30 20.17
N VAL A 907 2.94 -9.10 21.12
CA VAL A 907 2.16 -9.76 22.17
C VAL A 907 1.67 -8.72 23.18
N LEU A 908 2.57 -7.85 23.65
CA LEU A 908 2.24 -6.75 24.55
C LEU A 908 1.13 -5.86 23.97
N GLY A 909 1.21 -5.53 22.68
CA GLY A 909 0.17 -4.78 21.99
C GLY A 909 -1.19 -5.48 22.00
N SER A 910 -1.24 -6.80 21.82
CA SER A 910 -2.48 -7.58 21.91
C SER A 910 -3.02 -7.69 23.34
N ILE A 911 -2.15 -7.83 24.34
CA ILE A 911 -2.51 -7.82 25.76
C ILE A 911 -3.16 -6.48 26.13
N LEU A 912 -2.55 -5.36 25.70
CA LEU A 912 -3.11 -4.02 25.90
C LEU A 912 -4.45 -3.85 25.17
N GLY A 913 -4.57 -4.39 23.96
CA GLY A 913 -5.84 -4.43 23.21
C GLY A 913 -6.93 -5.19 23.95
N ALA A 914 -6.59 -6.35 24.56
CA ALA A 914 -7.50 -7.12 25.39
C ALA A 914 -7.91 -6.36 26.66
N LEU A 915 -6.96 -5.74 27.37
CA LEU A 915 -7.23 -4.90 28.53
C LEU A 915 -8.14 -3.71 28.17
N ARG A 916 -7.90 -3.06 27.03
CA ARG A 916 -8.76 -1.99 26.50
C ARG A 916 -10.19 -2.47 26.29
N SER A 917 -10.39 -3.64 25.67
CA SER A 917 -11.71 -4.21 25.45
C SER A 917 -12.41 -4.55 26.77
N ILE A 918 -11.70 -5.13 27.75
CA ILE A 918 -12.24 -5.42 29.09
C ILE A 918 -12.65 -4.11 29.80
N VAL A 919 -11.79 -3.10 29.85
CA VAL A 919 -12.08 -1.79 30.49
C VAL A 919 -13.28 -1.10 29.83
N THR A 920 -13.43 -1.27 28.51
CA THR A 920 -14.56 -0.72 27.76
C THR A 920 -15.89 -1.40 28.12
N VAL A 921 -15.87 -2.62 28.62
CA VAL A 921 -17.08 -3.43 28.84
C VAL A 921 -17.45 -3.56 30.33
N VAL A 922 -16.47 -3.79 31.22
CA VAL A 922 -16.69 -3.97 32.67
C VAL A 922 -17.03 -2.65 33.37
N GLY A 923 -16.46 -1.54 32.90
CA GLY A 923 -16.50 -0.26 33.59
C GLY A 923 -15.44 -0.15 34.69
N ILE A 924 -15.27 1.04 35.23
CA ILE A 924 -14.09 1.42 36.03
C ILE A 924 -14.16 0.98 37.48
N SER A 925 -15.35 0.95 38.06
CA SER A 925 -15.56 0.63 39.48
C SER A 925 -15.40 -0.86 39.80
N GLN A 926 -15.62 -1.73 38.83
CA GLN A 926 -15.58 -3.20 38.99
C GLN A 926 -14.31 -3.82 38.38
N MET A 927 -13.40 -3.00 37.83
CA MET A 927 -12.18 -3.48 37.21
C MET A 927 -11.19 -4.03 38.25
N GLN A 928 -10.67 -5.22 37.99
CA GLN A 928 -9.55 -5.81 38.72
C GLN A 928 -8.42 -6.07 37.72
N PRO A 929 -7.22 -5.49 37.90
CA PRO A 929 -6.79 -4.62 39.00
C PRO A 929 -7.38 -3.19 38.94
N PRO A 930 -7.39 -2.45 40.07
CA PRO A 930 -7.85 -1.07 40.10
C PRO A 930 -7.06 -0.16 39.14
N ILE A 931 -7.74 0.84 38.56
CA ILE A 931 -7.13 1.79 37.61
C ILE A 931 -5.94 2.55 38.21
N LYS A 932 -5.99 2.81 39.53
CA LYS A 932 -4.91 3.46 40.28
C LYS A 932 -3.57 2.75 40.15
N ASP A 933 -3.60 1.42 40.01
CA ASP A 933 -2.40 0.59 39.87
C ASP A 933 -2.06 0.36 38.39
N LEU A 934 -3.09 0.25 37.55
CA LEU A 934 -2.94 0.03 36.10
C LEU A 934 -2.23 1.20 35.41
N LEU A 935 -2.68 2.44 35.64
CA LEU A 935 -2.23 3.60 34.85
C LEU A 935 -0.74 3.94 35.04
N PRO A 936 -0.17 3.97 36.27
CA PRO A 936 1.27 4.16 36.46
C PRO A 936 2.14 3.09 35.79
N ARG A 937 1.61 1.88 35.56
CA ARG A 937 2.28 0.82 34.81
C ARG A 937 2.23 1.04 33.30
N LEU A 938 1.20 1.71 32.79
CA LEU A 938 1.05 2.08 31.37
C LEU A 938 1.95 3.26 30.99
N THR A 939 2.21 4.20 31.90
CA THR A 939 3.02 5.40 31.60
C THR A 939 4.40 5.05 30.98
N PRO A 940 5.24 4.17 31.58
CA PRO A 940 6.50 3.77 30.95
C PRO A 940 6.32 3.06 29.59
N ILE A 941 5.20 2.37 29.37
CA ILE A 941 4.92 1.62 28.14
C ILE A 941 4.65 2.57 26.97
N LEU A 942 4.16 3.80 27.22
CA LEU A 942 4.00 4.83 26.18
C LEU A 942 5.33 5.14 25.46
N ARG A 943 6.47 4.98 26.12
CA ARG A 943 7.80 5.20 25.52
C ARG A 943 8.26 4.08 24.60
N ASN A 944 7.53 2.96 24.56
CA ASN A 944 7.85 1.87 23.63
C ASN A 944 7.74 2.39 22.19
N ARG A 945 8.70 2.06 21.34
CA ARG A 945 8.75 2.54 19.94
C ARG A 945 7.84 1.76 19.00
N HIS A 946 7.34 0.60 19.42
CA HIS A 946 6.56 -0.26 18.57
C HIS A 946 5.14 0.28 18.35
N GLU A 947 4.74 0.41 17.09
CA GLU A 947 3.50 1.11 16.72
C GLU A 947 2.23 0.48 17.33
N LYS A 948 2.16 -0.86 17.35
CA LYS A 948 1.01 -1.59 17.92
C LYS A 948 0.87 -1.36 19.43
N VAL A 949 2.00 -1.23 20.14
CA VAL A 949 2.01 -0.99 21.58
C VAL A 949 1.56 0.44 21.86
N GLN A 950 2.13 1.41 21.15
CA GLN A 950 1.78 2.82 21.29
C GLN A 950 0.28 3.05 21.05
N GLU A 951 -0.26 2.56 19.94
CA GLU A 951 -1.67 2.76 19.58
C GLU A 951 -2.62 2.19 20.65
N ASN A 952 -2.42 0.93 21.06
CA ASN A 952 -3.27 0.32 22.08
C ASN A 952 -3.08 0.93 23.48
N THR A 953 -1.87 1.37 23.83
CA THR A 953 -1.62 2.05 25.12
C THR A 953 -2.29 3.41 25.15
N ILE A 954 -2.15 4.21 24.11
CA ILE A 954 -2.74 5.55 24.02
C ILE A 954 -4.27 5.46 24.03
N ASP A 955 -4.85 4.51 23.30
CA ASP A 955 -6.29 4.27 23.32
C ASP A 955 -6.78 3.84 24.71
N LEU A 956 -6.06 2.93 25.38
CA LEU A 956 -6.40 2.50 26.74
C LEU A 956 -6.34 3.68 27.72
N VAL A 957 -5.29 4.49 27.68
CA VAL A 957 -5.16 5.71 28.49
C VAL A 957 -6.29 6.69 28.20
N GLY A 958 -6.64 6.91 26.92
CA GLY A 958 -7.74 7.76 26.52
C GLY A 958 -9.10 7.29 27.04
N ARG A 959 -9.36 5.97 27.00
CA ARG A 959 -10.58 5.37 27.58
C ARG A 959 -10.65 5.54 29.09
N ILE A 960 -9.52 5.45 29.78
CA ILE A 960 -9.44 5.68 31.23
C ILE A 960 -9.73 7.17 31.53
N ALA A 961 -9.15 8.09 30.76
CA ALA A 961 -9.35 9.53 30.93
C ALA A 961 -10.81 9.96 30.74
N ASP A 962 -11.50 9.39 29.73
CA ASP A 962 -12.91 9.71 29.45
C ASP A 962 -13.88 9.16 30.51
N ARG A 963 -13.65 7.92 30.96
CA ARG A 963 -14.61 7.22 31.83
C ARG A 963 -14.35 7.35 33.32
N GLY A 964 -13.11 7.60 33.75
CA GLY A 964 -12.74 7.60 35.17
C GLY A 964 -11.62 8.59 35.52
N PRO A 965 -11.77 9.87 35.14
CA PRO A 965 -10.76 10.89 35.41
C PRO A 965 -10.47 11.06 36.91
N GLU A 966 -11.49 10.88 37.76
CA GLU A 966 -11.43 11.06 39.22
C GLU A 966 -10.58 9.99 39.93
N SER A 967 -10.37 8.84 39.29
CA SER A 967 -9.63 7.74 39.90
C SER A 967 -8.12 7.99 40.00
N VAL A 968 -7.61 8.99 39.27
CA VAL A 968 -6.18 9.25 39.06
C VAL A 968 -5.84 10.69 39.43
N ASN A 969 -4.67 10.91 40.05
CA ASN A 969 -4.21 12.23 40.44
C ASN A 969 -3.84 13.09 39.20
N ALA A 970 -4.22 14.36 39.18
CA ALA A 970 -3.90 15.34 38.13
C ALA A 970 -2.41 15.38 37.76
N ARG A 971 -1.51 15.15 38.73
CA ARG A 971 -0.05 15.10 38.46
C ARG A 971 0.34 13.98 37.50
N GLU A 972 -0.30 12.82 37.59
CA GLU A 972 0.00 11.69 36.69
C GLU A 972 -0.57 11.95 35.30
N TRP A 973 -1.74 12.60 35.21
CA TRP A 973 -2.29 13.05 33.93
C TRP A 973 -1.36 14.06 33.23
N MET A 974 -0.77 15.01 33.97
CA MET A 974 0.22 15.92 33.39
C MET A 974 1.49 15.21 32.94
N ARG A 975 1.95 14.19 33.67
CA ARG A 975 3.08 13.35 33.23
C ARG A 975 2.76 12.65 31.91
N ILE A 976 1.56 12.10 31.78
CA ILE A 976 1.09 11.47 30.54
C ILE A 976 1.04 12.50 29.41
N CYS A 977 0.53 13.72 29.64
CA CYS A 977 0.55 14.78 28.63
C CYS A 977 1.96 15.05 28.08
N PHE A 978 2.98 15.12 28.95
CA PHE A 978 4.36 15.29 28.50
C PHE A 978 4.87 14.12 27.68
N GLU A 979 4.54 12.88 28.06
CA GLU A 979 4.95 11.70 27.30
C GLU A 979 4.18 11.55 25.96
N LEU A 980 2.93 12.01 25.90
CA LEU A 980 2.13 12.05 24.67
C LEU A 980 2.62 13.09 23.65
N LEU A 981 3.32 14.14 24.07
CA LEU A 981 3.90 15.13 23.14
C LEU A 981 4.90 14.48 22.17
N ASP A 982 5.70 13.53 22.65
CA ASP A 982 6.62 12.81 21.77
C ASP A 982 5.88 11.85 20.81
N MET A 983 4.69 11.37 21.19
CA MET A 983 3.84 10.55 20.32
C MET A 983 3.22 11.34 19.17
N LEU A 984 3.16 12.67 19.27
CA LEU A 984 2.75 13.53 18.16
C LEU A 984 3.72 13.44 16.97
N LYS A 985 4.97 13.01 17.18
CA LYS A 985 5.97 12.81 16.13
C LYS A 985 5.90 11.43 15.46
N ALA A 986 5.06 10.51 15.95
CA ALA A 986 4.96 9.16 15.40
C ALA A 986 4.63 9.18 13.90
N HIS A 987 5.22 8.31 13.08
CA HIS A 987 5.00 8.28 11.63
C HIS A 987 3.58 7.82 11.24
N LYS A 988 2.98 6.93 12.02
CA LYS A 988 1.63 6.41 11.80
C LYS A 988 0.56 7.44 12.16
N LYS A 989 -0.34 7.74 11.21
CA LYS A 989 -1.48 8.67 11.41
C LYS A 989 -2.42 8.21 12.54
N GLY A 990 -2.62 6.90 12.69
CA GLY A 990 -3.46 6.32 13.75
C GLY A 990 -3.01 6.72 15.16
N ILE A 991 -1.71 6.57 15.44
CA ILE A 991 -1.11 6.95 16.73
C ILE A 991 -1.27 8.44 17.00
N ARG A 992 -0.98 9.29 16.01
CA ARG A 992 -1.11 10.75 16.16
C ARG A 992 -2.56 11.17 16.43
N ARG A 993 -3.54 10.54 15.76
CA ARG A 993 -4.97 10.79 15.99
C ARG A 993 -5.39 10.35 17.39
N ALA A 994 -4.99 9.15 17.81
CA ALA A 994 -5.27 8.65 19.16
C ALA A 994 -4.67 9.56 20.24
N ALA A 995 -3.42 10.01 20.07
CA ALA A 995 -2.77 10.94 20.99
C ALA A 995 -3.51 12.28 21.10
N ASN A 996 -3.88 12.86 19.95
CA ASN A 996 -4.64 14.12 19.89
C ASN A 996 -6.00 14.01 20.59
N ASN A 997 -6.73 12.90 20.40
CA ASN A 997 -8.00 12.65 21.10
C ASN A 997 -7.79 12.50 22.62
N THR A 998 -6.74 11.78 23.02
CA THR A 998 -6.39 11.59 24.43
C THR A 998 -6.01 12.91 25.11
N PHE A 999 -5.37 13.86 24.41
CA PHE A 999 -5.17 15.22 24.94
C PHE A 999 -6.50 15.92 25.27
N GLY A 1000 -7.53 15.78 24.43
CA GLY A 1000 -8.86 16.31 24.70
C GLY A 1000 -9.50 15.69 25.94
N PHE A 1001 -9.44 14.36 26.08
CA PHE A 1001 -9.96 13.67 27.27
C PHE A 1001 -9.23 14.07 28.56
N ILE A 1002 -7.90 14.24 28.50
CA ILE A 1002 -7.12 14.67 29.66
C ILE A 1002 -7.40 16.15 29.99
N ALA A 1003 -7.53 17.03 28.99
CA ALA A 1003 -7.88 18.43 29.21
C ALA A 1003 -9.26 18.58 29.86
N LYS A 1004 -10.22 17.74 29.48
CA LYS A 1004 -11.53 17.67 30.16
C LYS A 1004 -11.42 17.20 31.61
N ALA A 1005 -10.44 16.35 31.93
CA ALA A 1005 -10.25 15.78 33.26
C ALA A 1005 -9.56 16.74 34.26
N ILE A 1006 -8.48 17.41 33.85
CA ILE A 1006 -7.70 18.30 34.75
C ILE A 1006 -8.11 19.77 34.60
N GLY A 1007 -8.47 20.17 33.38
CA GLY A 1007 -8.62 21.56 32.96
C GLY A 1007 -7.68 21.93 31.81
N PRO A 1008 -8.10 22.85 30.92
CA PRO A 1008 -7.37 23.15 29.68
C PRO A 1008 -6.09 23.98 29.87
N GLN A 1009 -5.99 24.79 30.93
CA GLN A 1009 -4.89 25.77 31.08
C GLN A 1009 -3.51 25.09 31.21
N ASP A 1010 -3.41 24.06 32.04
CA ASP A 1010 -2.15 23.34 32.27
C ASP A 1010 -1.70 22.58 31.02
N VAL A 1011 -2.65 21.95 30.30
CA VAL A 1011 -2.38 21.23 29.05
C VAL A 1011 -1.98 22.21 27.95
N LEU A 1012 -2.67 23.34 27.84
CA LEU A 1012 -2.42 24.35 26.81
C LEU A 1012 -1.02 24.96 26.94
N ALA A 1013 -0.55 25.25 28.16
CA ALA A 1013 0.81 25.73 28.38
C ALA A 1013 1.88 24.76 27.83
N THR A 1014 1.66 23.44 27.98
CA THR A 1014 2.59 22.44 27.41
C THR A 1014 2.55 22.40 25.88
N LEU A 1015 1.36 22.51 25.29
CA LEU A 1015 1.17 22.52 23.83
C LEU A 1015 1.76 23.79 23.20
N LEU A 1016 1.51 24.96 23.76
CA LEU A 1016 2.04 26.23 23.23
C LEU A 1016 3.57 26.26 23.21
N ASN A 1017 4.22 25.76 24.26
CA ASN A 1017 5.68 25.61 24.29
C ASN A 1017 6.20 24.70 23.15
N ASN A 1018 5.43 23.70 22.75
CA ASN A 1018 5.79 22.80 21.65
C ASN A 1018 5.60 23.43 20.25
N LEU A 1019 4.92 24.58 20.12
CA LEU A 1019 4.83 25.32 18.85
C LEU A 1019 6.15 25.98 18.44
N ARG A 1020 7.10 26.18 19.37
CA ARG A 1020 8.45 26.71 19.10
C ARG A 1020 9.39 25.67 18.46
N VAL A 1021 8.98 24.40 18.42
CA VAL A 1021 9.81 23.33 17.85
C VAL A 1021 9.95 23.50 16.34
N GLN A 1022 11.19 23.39 15.81
CA GLN A 1022 11.50 23.59 14.38
C GLN A 1022 10.86 22.53 13.46
N GLU A 1023 10.55 21.35 13.97
CA GLU A 1023 9.92 20.28 13.19
C GLU A 1023 8.46 20.61 12.84
N ARG A 1024 8.17 20.73 11.53
CA ARG A 1024 6.83 21.05 11.02
C ARG A 1024 5.77 20.05 11.50
N GLN A 1025 6.06 18.75 11.47
CA GLN A 1025 5.09 17.71 11.84
C GLN A 1025 4.66 17.86 13.31
N SER A 1026 5.61 18.10 14.21
CA SER A 1026 5.33 18.36 15.62
C SER A 1026 4.40 19.57 15.78
N ARG A 1027 4.72 20.71 15.15
CA ARG A 1027 3.87 21.92 15.21
C ARG A 1027 2.45 21.70 14.69
N VAL A 1028 2.30 20.97 13.58
CA VAL A 1028 0.99 20.70 12.99
C VAL A 1028 0.12 19.84 13.91
N ASN A 1029 0.69 18.79 14.53
CA ASN A 1029 -0.09 17.94 15.43
C ASN A 1029 -0.41 18.66 16.74
N THR A 1030 0.50 19.49 17.24
CA THR A 1030 0.22 20.40 18.38
C THR A 1030 -0.94 21.34 18.05
N ALA A 1031 -0.98 21.91 16.84
CA ALA A 1031 -2.08 22.77 16.40
C ALA A 1031 -3.42 22.01 16.36
N VAL A 1032 -3.42 20.77 15.89
CA VAL A 1032 -4.61 19.89 15.94
C VAL A 1032 -5.02 19.59 17.38
N ALA A 1033 -4.07 19.26 18.26
CA ALA A 1033 -4.33 18.98 19.66
C ALA A 1033 -4.95 20.20 20.37
N ILE A 1034 -4.48 21.41 20.10
CA ILE A 1034 -5.06 22.65 20.62
C ILE A 1034 -6.51 22.83 20.13
N GLY A 1035 -6.78 22.54 18.85
CA GLY A 1035 -8.15 22.55 18.30
C GLY A 1035 -9.10 21.60 19.06
N ILE A 1036 -8.68 20.36 19.32
CA ILE A 1036 -9.49 19.38 20.06
C ILE A 1036 -9.68 19.78 21.53
N VAL A 1037 -8.63 20.32 22.17
CA VAL A 1037 -8.74 20.84 23.55
C VAL A 1037 -9.78 21.97 23.62
N ALA A 1038 -9.84 22.83 22.61
CA ALA A 1038 -10.81 23.90 22.57
C ALA A 1038 -12.23 23.44 22.20
N GLU A 1039 -12.39 22.40 21.39
CA GLU A 1039 -13.70 21.74 21.17
C GLU A 1039 -14.23 21.15 22.50
N THR A 1040 -13.38 20.45 23.25
CA THR A 1040 -13.77 19.74 24.47
C THR A 1040 -13.96 20.66 25.68
N CYS A 1041 -13.15 21.71 25.81
CA CYS A 1041 -13.16 22.65 26.95
C CYS A 1041 -13.76 24.03 26.60
N ALA A 1042 -14.41 24.14 25.44
CA ALA A 1042 -14.94 25.36 24.83
C ALA A 1042 -13.86 26.41 24.43
N PRO A 1043 -14.07 27.16 23.32
CA PRO A 1043 -13.02 28.02 22.76
C PRO A 1043 -12.61 29.20 23.64
N PHE A 1044 -13.52 29.72 24.49
CA PHE A 1044 -13.24 30.89 25.33
C PHE A 1044 -12.05 30.69 26.29
N THR A 1045 -11.72 29.45 26.64
CA THR A 1045 -10.59 29.13 27.53
C THR A 1045 -9.24 29.10 26.81
N VAL A 1046 -9.24 28.79 25.51
CA VAL A 1046 -8.04 28.56 24.69
C VAL A 1046 -7.72 29.75 23.80
N LEU A 1047 -8.74 30.42 23.27
CA LEU A 1047 -8.59 31.49 22.30
C LEU A 1047 -7.77 32.69 22.82
N PRO A 1048 -7.97 33.21 24.05
CA PRO A 1048 -7.17 34.32 24.55
C PRO A 1048 -5.68 33.98 24.68
N ALA A 1049 -5.37 32.74 25.10
CA ALA A 1049 -3.99 32.28 25.23
C ALA A 1049 -3.31 32.12 23.85
N LEU A 1050 -4.04 31.60 22.85
CA LEU A 1050 -3.55 31.56 21.46
C LEU A 1050 -3.29 32.95 20.88
N MET A 1051 -4.22 33.88 21.07
CA MET A 1051 -4.06 35.26 20.62
C MET A 1051 -2.89 35.97 21.30
N ASN A 1052 -2.62 35.64 22.56
CA ASN A 1052 -1.45 36.16 23.26
C ASN A 1052 -0.14 35.58 22.70
N GLU A 1053 -0.11 34.28 22.37
CA GLU A 1053 1.10 33.65 21.80
C GLU A 1053 1.38 34.14 20.36
N TYR A 1054 0.37 34.58 19.60
CA TYR A 1054 0.56 35.22 18.30
C TYR A 1054 1.37 36.52 18.36
N ARG A 1055 1.39 37.20 19.51
CA ARG A 1055 2.17 38.44 19.71
C ARG A 1055 3.67 38.17 19.81
N VAL A 1056 4.09 36.92 19.96
CA VAL A 1056 5.50 36.54 19.97
C VAL A 1056 6.06 36.73 18.56
N PRO A 1057 7.18 37.46 18.37
CA PRO A 1057 7.72 37.80 17.04
C PRO A 1057 8.36 36.62 16.29
N GLU A 1058 8.02 35.39 16.65
CA GLU A 1058 8.54 34.19 16.01
C GLU A 1058 7.56 33.68 14.93
N LEU A 1059 7.97 33.79 13.67
CA LEU A 1059 7.17 33.43 12.48
C LEU A 1059 6.62 31.99 12.52
N ASN A 1060 7.36 31.04 13.10
CA ASN A 1060 6.92 29.65 13.23
C ASN A 1060 5.77 29.49 14.23
N VAL A 1061 5.80 30.28 15.31
CA VAL A 1061 4.78 30.29 16.35
C VAL A 1061 3.52 30.96 15.81
N GLN A 1062 3.65 32.09 15.13
CA GLN A 1062 2.53 32.79 14.47
C GLN A 1062 1.81 31.91 13.45
N ASN A 1063 2.58 31.27 12.54
CA ASN A 1063 2.03 30.26 11.62
C ASN A 1063 1.40 29.06 12.35
N GLY A 1064 1.98 28.65 13.48
CA GLY A 1064 1.45 27.60 14.33
C GLY A 1064 0.10 27.98 14.93
N VAL A 1065 -0.03 29.20 15.44
CA VAL A 1065 -1.27 29.76 16.00
C VAL A 1065 -2.34 29.89 14.93
N LEU A 1066 -2.03 30.47 13.76
CA LEU A 1066 -2.98 30.57 12.64
C LEU A 1066 -3.50 29.18 12.22
N LYS A 1067 -2.61 28.18 12.22
CA LYS A 1067 -3.00 26.81 11.91
C LYS A 1067 -3.86 26.17 13.02
N SER A 1068 -3.56 26.44 14.29
CA SER A 1068 -4.40 26.02 15.43
C SER A 1068 -5.78 26.66 15.32
N LEU A 1069 -5.86 27.94 14.94
CA LEU A 1069 -7.12 28.64 14.69
C LEU A 1069 -7.90 28.03 13.54
N SER A 1070 -7.23 27.61 12.46
CA SER A 1070 -7.90 26.94 11.33
C SER A 1070 -8.60 25.66 11.78
N PHE A 1071 -7.91 24.79 12.53
CA PHE A 1071 -8.50 23.55 13.06
C PHE A 1071 -9.55 23.83 14.14
N LEU A 1072 -9.32 24.84 15.00
CA LEU A 1072 -10.27 25.27 16.00
C LEU A 1072 -11.62 25.62 15.35
N PHE A 1073 -11.62 26.50 14.36
CA PHE A 1073 -12.84 26.95 13.68
C PHE A 1073 -13.50 25.84 12.85
N GLU A 1074 -12.71 24.92 12.31
CA GLU A 1074 -13.22 23.71 11.66
C GLU A 1074 -13.96 22.78 12.64
N TYR A 1075 -13.41 22.55 13.84
CA TYR A 1075 -14.02 21.63 14.82
C TYR A 1075 -15.23 22.20 15.55
N ILE A 1076 -15.25 23.51 15.82
CA ILE A 1076 -16.34 24.14 16.58
C ILE A 1076 -17.58 24.43 15.72
N GLY A 1077 -17.42 24.54 14.40
CA GLY A 1077 -18.50 24.82 13.45
C GLY A 1077 -19.30 26.08 13.82
N GLU A 1078 -20.58 25.90 14.11
CA GLU A 1078 -21.55 26.98 14.40
C GLU A 1078 -21.20 27.85 15.63
N MET A 1079 -20.44 27.30 16.59
CA MET A 1079 -19.98 28.06 17.76
C MET A 1079 -19.00 29.18 17.36
N ALA A 1080 -18.51 29.22 16.12
CA ALA A 1080 -17.64 30.26 15.60
C ALA A 1080 -18.25 31.67 15.69
N LYS A 1081 -19.59 31.80 15.59
CA LYS A 1081 -20.30 33.10 15.53
C LYS A 1081 -19.94 34.04 16.69
N ASP A 1082 -19.76 33.48 17.90
CA ASP A 1082 -19.52 34.26 19.11
C ASP A 1082 -18.07 34.75 19.20
N TYR A 1083 -17.17 34.20 18.37
CA TYR A 1083 -15.73 34.46 18.42
C TYR A 1083 -15.18 35.19 17.19
N VAL A 1084 -15.97 35.34 16.12
CA VAL A 1084 -15.52 35.98 14.86
C VAL A 1084 -14.91 37.35 15.12
N TYR A 1085 -15.65 38.25 15.79
CA TYR A 1085 -15.22 39.62 16.06
C TYR A 1085 -13.96 39.70 16.93
N ALA A 1086 -13.74 38.70 17.80
CA ALA A 1086 -12.53 38.64 18.61
C ALA A 1086 -11.29 38.34 17.77
N VAL A 1087 -11.44 37.53 16.70
CA VAL A 1087 -10.34 37.05 15.87
C VAL A 1087 -10.10 37.92 14.63
N THR A 1088 -11.06 38.74 14.21
CA THR A 1088 -10.92 39.64 13.05
C THR A 1088 -9.63 40.47 13.06
N PRO A 1089 -9.23 41.15 14.17
CA PRO A 1089 -7.99 41.95 14.17
C PRO A 1089 -6.72 41.12 13.98
N LEU A 1090 -6.72 39.87 14.44
CA LEU A 1090 -5.59 38.95 14.25
C LEU A 1090 -5.49 38.52 12.78
N LEU A 1091 -6.63 38.25 12.14
CA LEU A 1091 -6.67 37.90 10.72
C LEU A 1091 -6.32 39.08 9.82
N GLU A 1092 -6.66 40.31 10.24
CA GLU A 1092 -6.27 41.53 9.53
C GLU A 1092 -4.75 41.65 9.42
N ASP A 1093 -4.04 41.51 10.54
CA ASP A 1093 -2.57 41.50 10.56
C ASP A 1093 -2.01 40.36 9.66
N ALA A 1094 -2.55 39.15 9.80
CA ALA A 1094 -2.06 37.99 9.06
C ALA A 1094 -2.32 38.03 7.54
N LEU A 1095 -3.42 38.65 7.08
CA LEU A 1095 -3.76 38.78 5.67
C LEU A 1095 -3.00 39.91 4.97
N ILE A 1096 -2.53 40.91 5.73
CA ILE A 1096 -1.75 42.04 5.23
C ILE A 1096 -0.23 41.76 5.29
N ASP A 1097 0.20 40.77 6.08
CA ASP A 1097 1.61 40.41 6.23
C ASP A 1097 2.28 40.16 4.86
N ARG A 1098 3.58 40.46 4.79
CA ARG A 1098 4.43 40.25 3.60
C ARG A 1098 4.62 38.76 3.29
N ASP A 1099 4.63 37.89 4.28
CA ASP A 1099 4.84 36.44 4.11
C ASP A 1099 3.63 35.77 3.45
N GLN A 1100 3.89 35.00 2.38
CA GLN A 1100 2.86 34.26 1.66
C GLN A 1100 2.22 33.16 2.51
N VAL A 1101 2.96 32.56 3.45
CA VAL A 1101 2.45 31.48 4.30
C VAL A 1101 1.45 32.01 5.33
N HIS A 1102 1.68 33.22 5.85
CA HIS A 1102 0.74 33.92 6.73
C HIS A 1102 -0.59 34.16 6.03
N ARG A 1103 -0.55 34.77 4.84
CA ARG A 1103 -1.77 35.01 4.05
C ARG A 1103 -2.48 33.71 3.67
N GLN A 1104 -1.73 32.68 3.30
CA GLN A 1104 -2.29 31.36 2.98
C GLN A 1104 -3.02 30.72 4.17
N THR A 1105 -2.40 30.72 5.35
CA THR A 1105 -2.98 30.09 6.54
C THR A 1105 -4.14 30.91 7.08
N ALA A 1106 -4.04 32.24 7.08
CA ALA A 1106 -5.14 33.13 7.43
C ALA A 1106 -6.35 32.95 6.49
N ALA A 1107 -6.14 32.81 5.17
CA ALA A 1107 -7.21 32.50 4.23
C ALA A 1107 -7.90 31.17 4.57
N SER A 1108 -7.14 30.15 5.00
CA SER A 1108 -7.73 28.89 5.49
C SER A 1108 -8.58 29.11 6.75
N VAL A 1109 -8.16 29.97 7.67
CA VAL A 1109 -8.98 30.31 8.85
C VAL A 1109 -10.27 31.00 8.42
N VAL A 1110 -10.20 31.99 7.52
CA VAL A 1110 -11.38 32.69 6.98
C VAL A 1110 -12.34 31.71 6.32
N LYS A 1111 -11.84 30.74 5.54
CA LYS A 1111 -12.65 29.69 4.93
C LYS A 1111 -13.50 28.96 5.98
N HIS A 1112 -12.88 28.45 7.04
CA HIS A 1112 -13.60 27.68 8.06
C HIS A 1112 -14.54 28.55 8.89
N ILE A 1113 -14.15 29.79 9.20
CA ILE A 1113 -15.04 30.74 9.87
C ILE A 1113 -16.27 31.00 8.99
N ALA A 1114 -16.08 31.36 7.72
CA ALA A 1114 -17.16 31.71 6.82
C ALA A 1114 -18.15 30.57 6.63
N LEU A 1115 -17.67 29.33 6.43
CA LEU A 1115 -18.54 28.14 6.34
C LEU A 1115 -19.24 27.83 7.67
N GLY A 1116 -18.60 28.07 8.81
CA GLY A 1116 -19.20 27.83 10.13
C GLY A 1116 -20.27 28.86 10.52
N VAL A 1117 -20.27 30.06 9.93
CA VAL A 1117 -21.18 31.16 10.28
C VAL A 1117 -22.24 31.49 9.22
N VAL A 1118 -22.42 30.62 8.22
CA VAL A 1118 -23.45 30.79 7.18
C VAL A 1118 -24.82 30.89 7.83
N GLY A 1119 -25.54 31.98 7.55
CA GLY A 1119 -26.90 32.21 8.08
C GLY A 1119 -26.98 32.62 9.55
N LEU A 1120 -25.84 32.90 10.22
CA LEU A 1120 -25.79 33.29 11.64
C LEU A 1120 -25.66 34.80 11.88
N GLY A 1121 -25.75 35.62 10.82
CA GLY A 1121 -25.78 37.08 10.93
C GLY A 1121 -24.41 37.77 11.10
N CYS A 1122 -23.31 37.10 10.73
CA CYS A 1122 -21.94 37.65 10.77
C CYS A 1122 -21.44 38.15 9.39
N GLU A 1123 -22.36 38.60 8.53
CA GLU A 1123 -22.07 38.99 7.15
C GLU A 1123 -21.12 40.20 7.07
N ASP A 1124 -21.27 41.17 7.97
CA ASP A 1124 -20.44 42.36 8.08
C ASP A 1124 -18.95 42.04 8.26
N ALA A 1125 -18.62 41.14 9.19
CA ALA A 1125 -17.27 40.67 9.44
C ALA A 1125 -16.70 39.91 8.23
N MET A 1126 -17.54 39.12 7.54
CA MET A 1126 -17.12 38.39 6.34
C MET A 1126 -16.83 39.34 5.16
N VAL A 1127 -17.63 40.41 4.99
CA VAL A 1127 -17.35 41.45 3.98
C VAL A 1127 -16.05 42.18 4.29
N HIS A 1128 -15.77 42.48 5.56
CA HIS A 1128 -14.49 43.05 5.94
C HIS A 1128 -13.31 42.13 5.58
N LEU A 1129 -13.41 40.83 5.88
CA LEU A 1129 -12.38 39.85 5.52
C LEU A 1129 -12.25 39.67 3.99
N LEU A 1130 -13.35 39.76 3.24
CA LEU A 1130 -13.34 39.72 1.77
C LEU A 1130 -12.47 40.83 1.20
N ASN A 1131 -12.58 42.06 1.73
CA ASN A 1131 -11.79 43.20 1.28
C ASN A 1131 -10.28 42.98 1.45
N LEU A 1132 -9.88 42.21 2.47
CA LEU A 1132 -8.48 41.87 2.73
C LEU A 1132 -8.00 40.68 1.90
N LEU A 1133 -8.89 39.74 1.56
CA LEU A 1133 -8.58 38.59 0.71
C LEU A 1133 -8.44 38.97 -0.76
N TYR A 1134 -9.30 39.88 -1.26
CA TYR A 1134 -9.43 40.16 -2.68
C TYR A 1134 -8.13 40.62 -3.38
N PRO A 1135 -7.27 41.48 -2.77
CA PRO A 1135 -6.00 41.86 -3.37
C PRO A 1135 -5.03 40.68 -3.62
N ASN A 1136 -5.17 39.61 -2.85
CA ASN A 1136 -4.29 38.45 -2.94
C ASN A 1136 -4.62 37.52 -4.13
N LEU A 1137 -5.66 37.81 -4.92
CA LEU A 1137 -6.07 37.04 -6.10
C LEU A 1137 -5.00 36.99 -7.21
N PHE A 1138 -4.04 37.91 -7.21
CA PHE A 1138 -2.96 37.95 -8.19
C PHE A 1138 -1.69 37.18 -7.77
N GLU A 1139 -1.76 36.43 -6.67
CA GLU A 1139 -0.67 35.54 -6.27
C GLU A 1139 -0.48 34.40 -7.27
N THR A 1140 0.79 34.05 -7.50
CA THR A 1140 1.17 33.04 -8.51
C THR A 1140 1.43 31.67 -7.93
N SER A 1141 1.64 31.59 -6.61
CA SER A 1141 1.92 30.33 -5.92
C SER A 1141 0.64 29.48 -5.85
N PRO A 1142 0.63 28.24 -6.40
CA PRO A 1142 -0.55 27.38 -6.41
C PRO A 1142 -1.17 27.18 -5.03
N HIS A 1143 -0.34 26.97 -4.01
CA HIS A 1143 -0.79 26.72 -2.64
C HIS A 1143 -1.47 27.93 -1.99
N VAL A 1144 -1.13 29.14 -2.41
CA VAL A 1144 -1.66 30.38 -1.85
C VAL A 1144 -2.94 30.76 -2.60
N ILE A 1145 -2.88 30.76 -3.94
CA ILE A 1145 -4.03 31.12 -4.78
C ILE A 1145 -5.22 30.18 -4.55
N ASP A 1146 -4.99 28.87 -4.44
CA ASP A 1146 -6.08 27.92 -4.20
C ASP A 1146 -6.75 28.17 -2.84
N ARG A 1147 -5.97 28.51 -1.80
CA ARG A 1147 -6.55 28.83 -0.47
C ARG A 1147 -7.27 30.16 -0.42
N ILE A 1148 -6.82 31.14 -1.19
CA ILE A 1148 -7.51 32.43 -1.31
C ILE A 1148 -8.82 32.27 -2.07
N VAL A 1149 -8.81 31.54 -3.20
CA VAL A 1149 -10.01 31.24 -3.98
C VAL A 1149 -11.02 30.48 -3.12
N GLU A 1150 -10.60 29.42 -2.42
CA GLU A 1150 -11.45 28.69 -1.48
C GLU A 1150 -12.02 29.58 -0.37
N ALA A 1151 -11.24 30.54 0.14
CA ALA A 1151 -11.70 31.47 1.17
C ALA A 1151 -12.73 32.47 0.63
N ILE A 1152 -12.53 33.00 -0.59
CA ILE A 1152 -13.48 33.89 -1.26
C ILE A 1152 -14.79 33.15 -1.54
N GLU A 1153 -14.72 31.88 -1.97
CA GLU A 1153 -15.90 31.03 -2.16
C GLU A 1153 -16.65 30.78 -0.85
N ALA A 1154 -15.93 30.46 0.23
CA ALA A 1154 -16.54 30.28 1.53
C ALA A 1154 -17.24 31.56 2.02
N VAL A 1155 -16.61 32.73 1.82
CA VAL A 1155 -17.22 34.03 2.13
C VAL A 1155 -18.45 34.30 1.26
N ARG A 1156 -18.45 33.88 -0.02
CA ARG A 1156 -19.64 33.94 -0.88
C ARG A 1156 -20.80 33.14 -0.30
N MET A 1157 -20.55 31.97 0.28
CA MET A 1157 -21.61 31.18 0.91
C MET A 1157 -22.16 31.88 2.16
N ALA A 1158 -21.32 32.60 2.91
CA ALA A 1158 -21.74 33.32 4.11
C ALA A 1158 -22.50 34.62 3.82
N VAL A 1159 -22.09 35.39 2.80
CA VAL A 1159 -22.63 36.73 2.48
C VAL A 1159 -23.64 36.71 1.33
N GLY A 1160 -23.61 35.67 0.50
CA GLY A 1160 -24.43 35.52 -0.70
C GLY A 1160 -23.71 35.89 -2.01
N PRO A 1161 -24.19 35.35 -3.15
CA PRO A 1161 -23.56 35.54 -4.46
C PRO A 1161 -23.61 36.99 -4.93
N GLY A 1162 -24.68 37.74 -4.64
CA GLY A 1162 -24.86 39.10 -5.16
C GLY A 1162 -23.74 40.06 -4.76
N LEU A 1163 -23.37 40.08 -3.48
CA LEU A 1163 -22.34 41.01 -3.02
C LEU A 1163 -20.96 40.63 -3.57
N VAL A 1164 -20.61 39.33 -3.61
CA VAL A 1164 -19.32 38.88 -4.14
C VAL A 1164 -19.23 39.08 -5.64
N LEU A 1165 -20.32 38.88 -6.38
CA LEU A 1165 -20.37 39.12 -7.83
C LEU A 1165 -20.08 40.57 -8.19
N ASN A 1166 -20.47 41.54 -7.35
CA ASN A 1166 -20.12 42.95 -7.55
C ASN A 1166 -18.59 43.17 -7.65
N TYR A 1167 -17.79 42.38 -6.94
CA TYR A 1167 -16.34 42.41 -7.06
C TYR A 1167 -15.88 41.74 -8.36
N VAL A 1168 -16.50 40.62 -8.74
CA VAL A 1168 -16.12 39.81 -9.92
C VAL A 1168 -16.45 40.52 -11.25
N TRP A 1169 -17.55 41.28 -11.33
CA TRP A 1169 -17.96 41.96 -12.57
C TRP A 1169 -16.88 42.89 -13.13
N ALA A 1170 -16.13 43.56 -12.27
CA ALA A 1170 -15.10 44.52 -12.66
C ALA A 1170 -13.92 43.89 -13.43
N GLY A 1171 -13.58 42.62 -13.14
CA GLY A 1171 -12.41 41.96 -13.73
C GLY A 1171 -12.70 40.92 -14.82
N LEU A 1172 -13.96 40.54 -15.02
CA LEU A 1172 -14.36 39.48 -15.96
C LEU A 1172 -13.97 39.82 -17.42
N PHE A 1173 -14.24 41.05 -17.85
CA PHE A 1173 -13.94 41.57 -19.19
C PHE A 1173 -12.73 42.52 -19.26
N HIS A 1174 -11.90 42.55 -18.21
CA HIS A 1174 -10.75 43.46 -18.14
C HIS A 1174 -9.78 43.24 -19.34
N PRO A 1175 -9.18 44.28 -19.96
CA PRO A 1175 -8.33 44.11 -21.14
C PRO A 1175 -7.12 43.18 -20.95
N ALA A 1176 -6.56 43.14 -19.74
CA ALA A 1176 -5.43 42.28 -19.42
C ALA A 1176 -5.85 40.82 -19.19
N ARG A 1177 -5.32 39.89 -20.01
CA ARG A 1177 -5.55 38.44 -19.86
C ARG A 1177 -5.17 37.93 -18.46
N LYS A 1178 -4.10 38.46 -17.86
CA LYS A 1178 -3.65 38.09 -16.50
C LYS A 1178 -4.69 38.40 -15.42
N VAL A 1179 -5.53 39.42 -15.63
CA VAL A 1179 -6.61 39.78 -14.71
C VAL A 1179 -7.85 38.93 -15.00
N ARG A 1180 -8.20 38.71 -16.27
CA ARG A 1180 -9.34 37.89 -16.64
C ARG A 1180 -9.25 36.46 -16.11
N THR A 1181 -8.10 35.80 -16.25
CA THR A 1181 -7.96 34.37 -15.89
C THR A 1181 -8.43 34.04 -14.47
N PRO A 1182 -7.98 34.71 -13.39
CA PRO A 1182 -8.46 34.41 -12.03
C PRO A 1182 -9.92 34.84 -11.80
N TYR A 1183 -10.40 35.91 -12.44
CA TYR A 1183 -11.81 36.33 -12.31
C TYR A 1183 -12.78 35.36 -12.98
N TRP A 1184 -12.41 34.81 -14.15
CA TRP A 1184 -13.16 33.74 -14.79
C TRP A 1184 -13.17 32.46 -13.97
N ARG A 1185 -12.06 32.17 -13.26
CA ARG A 1185 -12.04 31.06 -12.30
C ARG A 1185 -13.10 31.27 -11.20
N LEU A 1186 -13.07 32.41 -10.50
CA LEU A 1186 -14.06 32.74 -9.47
C LEU A 1186 -15.50 32.73 -9.98
N TYR A 1187 -15.74 33.23 -11.20
CA TYR A 1187 -17.05 33.21 -11.83
C TYR A 1187 -17.51 31.79 -12.16
N ASN A 1188 -16.64 30.95 -12.73
CA ASN A 1188 -16.96 29.56 -13.04
C ASN A 1188 -17.29 28.79 -11.76
N ASP A 1189 -16.51 28.99 -10.70
CA ASP A 1189 -16.75 28.36 -9.39
C ASP A 1189 -18.05 28.87 -8.74
N ALA A 1190 -18.50 30.09 -9.06
CA ALA A 1190 -19.81 30.62 -8.67
C ALA A 1190 -20.96 30.06 -9.49
N TYR A 1191 -20.76 29.93 -10.80
CA TYR A 1191 -21.72 29.41 -11.74
C TYR A 1191 -22.04 27.94 -11.48
N VAL A 1192 -21.01 27.12 -11.26
CA VAL A 1192 -21.18 25.69 -10.95
C VAL A 1192 -21.95 25.49 -9.63
N GLN A 1193 -21.72 26.33 -8.62
CA GLN A 1193 -22.35 26.14 -7.31
C GLN A 1193 -23.76 26.75 -7.20
N ALA A 1194 -24.04 27.85 -7.88
CA ALA A 1194 -25.26 28.62 -7.64
C ALA A 1194 -25.78 29.38 -8.89
N ALA A 1195 -25.91 28.70 -10.03
CA ALA A 1195 -26.36 29.29 -11.30
C ALA A 1195 -27.65 30.13 -11.17
N ASP A 1196 -28.71 29.55 -10.59
CA ASP A 1196 -30.01 30.22 -10.45
C ASP A 1196 -29.95 31.42 -9.50
N ALA A 1197 -29.16 31.32 -8.43
CA ALA A 1197 -29.03 32.39 -7.44
C ALA A 1197 -28.28 33.61 -8.00
N MET A 1198 -27.55 33.48 -9.12
CA MET A 1198 -26.88 34.61 -9.78
C MET A 1198 -27.80 35.39 -10.72
N VAL A 1199 -28.93 34.82 -11.15
CA VAL A 1199 -29.86 35.43 -12.11
C VAL A 1199 -30.27 36.87 -11.75
N PRO A 1200 -30.60 37.19 -10.47
CA PRO A 1200 -30.96 38.54 -10.04
C PRO A 1200 -29.80 39.54 -10.05
N TYR A 1201 -28.55 39.05 -10.05
CA TYR A 1201 -27.34 39.87 -9.85
C TYR A 1201 -26.53 40.10 -11.12
N TYR A 1202 -27.00 39.60 -12.27
CA TYR A 1202 -26.42 39.96 -13.56
C TYR A 1202 -26.62 41.46 -13.84
N PRO A 1203 -25.59 42.16 -14.35
CA PRO A 1203 -25.71 43.57 -14.73
C PRO A 1203 -26.72 43.74 -15.87
N ASN A 1204 -27.50 44.81 -15.82
CA ASN A 1204 -28.48 45.13 -16.85
C ASN A 1204 -27.76 45.73 -18.08
N LEU A 1205 -27.83 45.04 -19.22
CA LEU A 1205 -27.20 45.44 -20.49
C LEU A 1205 -28.19 46.11 -21.45
N ILE A 1206 -29.06 46.98 -20.92
CA ILE A 1206 -30.14 47.65 -21.68
C ILE A 1206 -29.57 48.44 -22.88
N GLU A 1207 -28.39 49.04 -22.71
CA GLU A 1207 -27.71 49.83 -23.74
C GLU A 1207 -27.15 48.99 -24.91
N GLU A 1208 -26.93 47.69 -24.71
CA GLU A 1208 -26.39 46.78 -25.74
C GLU A 1208 -27.50 46.01 -26.49
N GLY A 1209 -28.77 46.32 -26.22
CA GLY A 1209 -29.92 45.70 -26.90
C GLY A 1209 -30.22 44.26 -26.46
N ILE A 1210 -29.60 43.80 -25.36
CA ILE A 1210 -29.82 42.48 -24.75
C ILE A 1210 -30.59 42.69 -23.44
N ASP A 1211 -31.83 43.17 -23.58
CA ASP A 1211 -32.70 43.42 -22.43
C ASP A 1211 -33.55 42.19 -22.09
N ARG A 1212 -33.76 41.94 -20.80
CA ARG A 1212 -34.58 40.84 -20.26
C ARG A 1212 -35.94 41.40 -19.86
N THR A 1213 -36.78 41.67 -20.86
CA THR A 1213 -38.05 42.40 -20.71
C THR A 1213 -39.02 41.76 -19.70
N GLU A 1214 -38.91 40.45 -19.49
CA GLU A 1214 -39.69 39.65 -18.54
C GLU A 1214 -39.44 40.07 -17.08
N LEU A 1215 -38.23 40.51 -16.74
CA LEU A 1215 -37.88 40.99 -15.39
C LEU A 1215 -38.43 42.39 -15.08
N ALA A 1216 -38.84 43.14 -16.12
CA ALA A 1216 -39.42 44.48 -15.99
C ALA A 1216 -40.95 44.45 -15.85
N ILE A 1217 -41.59 43.27 -15.96
CA ILE A 1217 -43.04 43.12 -15.83
C ILE A 1217 -43.42 43.28 -14.35
N VAL A 1218 -44.20 44.31 -14.04
CA VAL A 1218 -44.85 44.50 -12.75
C VAL A 1218 -46.32 44.15 -12.89
N LEU A 1219 -46.78 43.12 -12.19
CA LEU A 1219 -48.16 42.62 -12.20
C LEU A 1219 -49.07 43.39 -11.23
#